data_AF-A0A0B2WEU0-F1
#
_entry.id   AF-A0A0B2WEU0-F1
#
_cell.length_a   1.000
_cell.length_b   1.000
_cell.length_c   1.000
_cell.angle_alpha   90.00
_cell.angle_beta   90.00
_cell.angle_gamma   90.00
#
_symmetry.space_group_name_H-M   'P 1'
#
loop_
_entity.id
_entity.type
_entity.pdbx_description
1 polymer ?
#
loop_
_entity_poly.entity_id
_entity_poly.type
_entity_poly.pdbx_seq_one_letter_code
_entity_poly.pdbx_strand_id
1 'polypeptide(L)'
;MNMNLPDAFVILHCHFVLPLAVLLPAAIYCLRRTRKRAILASAINTQPVRSEDAKRFGPGTRRGKPTQWYRDMFFRLQHLEDHPDILEAARDELLAMFSQGLSAALKTPHDGILGIDRYDAGRIWSFLEDVRIDILAQWAGYLERRRQGHGPELFGSVEAARAWLVQHAPVKFVDGAWLGHIHKITTPFALRGVTKDAWQVLSEELGDGDLSKHHVHLYRKLLEDVGRPLPEGHSADFINLAEWDGMENHGAWEAAVAQLLISLFPKEFLPEILGYNMHFEMVTVNTMQAAHELKGLGIDPYYFLIHIAIDNADSGHTAMATHAATRYVDMVLATEGQAAAEQAWRRVQIGYILSQTQGSHPCGGQQGRAASAKPSVPRVLPDAAALSTRVMEIFRAKALVSQQFHCQSKVRIGTRSLSEWLDPDEWKPASRHQHRQRELLDALGRARPWVVAGASSKSLLVRELSWGGRMFGAFTNNEVATLCSWIDALGPDEKASPSPSLYWSFSQRRPVASPDAVGELRDPACHHPVMLPSSTRGDAASTANAASRDPAALGAEPWKTQEPLKPPSKDRLPDTVALWFAHIGLLENTINVPSRTACPLHASILRLLRAQAGFERETDIVAGMDELKRHTRTSLVDVGLELISHMDRCAHAEPASLQDVLRLAASQGQGEASARLASDMLRCSVRPIENLGLLLGLALAFVKFKSAVGRTPGLLGPETRLALDAILAREKMSLEVCAEELRATDGAQYRNLERGFRLGMGAIQECVYLNEETTTSSSKGSVVTADGP
;
A
#
# COMPACT_ATOMS: atom_id res chain seq x y z
N MET A 1 36.58 30.26 -76.47
CA MET A 1 37.90 29.68 -76.82
C MET A 1 37.90 28.28 -76.24
N ASN A 2 37.47 27.28 -77.02
CA ASN A 2 38.34 26.40 -77.83
C ASN A 2 39.33 25.66 -76.93
N MET A 3 39.47 24.34 -76.89
CA MET A 3 39.04 23.19 -77.71
C MET A 3 39.75 22.01 -76.99
N ASN A 4 39.22 20.80 -76.76
CA ASN A 4 39.18 19.69 -77.72
C ASN A 4 38.76 18.38 -77.01
N LEU A 5 37.82 17.65 -77.63
CA LEU A 5 37.74 16.18 -77.65
C LEU A 5 38.71 15.64 -78.73
N PRO A 6 39.09 14.34 -78.72
CA PRO A 6 38.40 13.31 -79.53
C PRO A 6 38.34 11.93 -78.84
N ASP A 7 37.22 11.19 -78.86
CA ASP A 7 36.69 10.32 -79.94
C ASP A 7 37.59 9.13 -80.36
N ALA A 8 37.12 7.91 -80.04
CA ALA A 8 37.26 6.68 -80.83
C ALA A 8 36.26 5.64 -80.26
N PHE A 9 35.17 5.33 -80.97
CA PHE A 9 35.02 4.18 -81.89
C PHE A 9 35.16 2.81 -81.20
N VAL A 10 34.35 1.77 -81.41
CA VAL A 10 33.12 1.50 -82.17
C VAL A 10 32.73 0.05 -81.81
N ILE A 11 31.43 -0.19 -81.62
CA ILE A 11 30.67 -1.44 -81.93
C ILE A 11 31.28 -2.79 -81.48
N LEU A 12 30.64 -3.45 -80.50
CA LEU A 12 30.05 -4.80 -80.69
C LEU A 12 29.17 -5.26 -79.49
N HIS A 13 27.90 -5.57 -79.79
CA HIS A 13 26.99 -6.50 -79.10
C HIS A 13 26.38 -6.07 -77.74
N CYS A 14 25.10 -5.68 -77.71
CA CYS A 14 23.90 -6.54 -77.65
C CYS A 14 23.77 -7.36 -76.35
N HIS A 15 22.79 -6.93 -75.54
CA HIS A 15 22.02 -7.68 -74.54
C HIS A 15 22.80 -8.31 -73.38
N PHE A 16 23.16 -7.54 -72.32
CA PHE A 16 23.25 -8.10 -70.95
C PHE A 16 23.42 -7.08 -69.79
N VAL A 17 22.96 -5.82 -69.90
CA VAL A 17 23.23 -4.82 -68.82
C VAL A 17 21.99 -4.33 -68.04
N LEU A 18 20.76 -4.64 -68.48
CA LEU A 18 19.56 -4.25 -67.72
C LEU A 18 19.10 -5.17 -66.56
N PRO A 19 19.63 -6.39 -66.33
CA PRO A 19 19.35 -7.12 -65.09
C PRO A 19 20.40 -6.91 -63.97
N LEU A 20 21.51 -6.21 -64.22
CA LEU A 20 22.61 -6.12 -63.24
C LEU A 20 22.48 -4.93 -62.26
N ALA A 21 21.64 -3.93 -62.57
CA ALA A 21 21.40 -2.77 -61.69
C ALA A 21 20.42 -3.05 -60.54
N VAL A 22 19.69 -4.18 -60.58
CA VAL A 22 18.74 -4.58 -59.51
C VAL A 22 19.27 -5.76 -58.68
N LEU A 23 20.20 -6.56 -59.22
CA LEU A 23 20.74 -7.73 -58.52
C LEU A 23 21.94 -7.41 -57.60
N LEU A 24 22.69 -6.32 -57.86
CA LEU A 24 23.81 -5.93 -56.99
C LEU A 24 23.39 -5.43 -55.59
N PRO A 25 22.33 -4.60 -55.43
CA PRO A 25 21.85 -4.19 -54.12
C PRO A 25 21.25 -5.36 -53.32
N ALA A 26 20.55 -6.28 -54.00
CA ALA A 26 19.95 -7.47 -53.39
C ALA A 26 21.00 -8.50 -52.94
N ALA A 27 22.08 -8.69 -53.71
CA ALA A 27 23.21 -9.54 -53.32
C ALA A 27 23.99 -8.97 -52.13
N ILE A 28 24.18 -7.64 -52.06
CA ILE A 28 24.83 -6.96 -50.92
C ILE A 28 23.95 -7.03 -49.67
N TYR A 29 22.63 -6.92 -49.81
CA TYR A 29 21.67 -7.10 -48.71
C TYR A 29 21.66 -8.55 -48.18
N CYS A 30 21.65 -9.55 -49.07
CA CYS A 30 21.71 -10.96 -48.70
C CYS A 30 23.06 -11.37 -48.08
N LEU A 31 24.20 -10.86 -48.59
CA LEU A 31 25.53 -11.10 -48.02
C LEU A 31 25.74 -10.43 -46.65
N ARG A 32 25.12 -9.26 -46.40
CA ARG A 32 25.10 -8.64 -45.07
C ARG A 32 24.20 -9.38 -44.07
N ARG A 33 23.12 -10.02 -44.54
CA ARG A 33 22.21 -10.81 -43.71
C ARG A 33 22.78 -12.21 -43.38
N THR A 34 23.57 -12.82 -44.27
CA THR A 34 24.28 -14.09 -43.99
C THR A 34 25.51 -13.89 -43.11
N ARG A 35 26.26 -12.78 -43.22
CA ARG A 35 27.33 -12.43 -42.25
C ARG A 35 26.78 -12.14 -40.85
N LYS A 36 25.62 -11.47 -40.72
CA LYS A 36 24.96 -11.28 -39.41
C LYS A 36 24.41 -12.57 -38.82
N ARG A 37 23.97 -13.54 -39.63
CA ARG A 37 23.54 -14.88 -39.14
C ARG A 37 24.71 -15.82 -38.83
N ALA A 38 25.85 -15.70 -39.51
CA ALA A 38 27.06 -16.47 -39.18
C ALA A 38 27.75 -15.97 -37.90
N ILE A 39 27.68 -14.67 -37.59
CA ILE A 39 28.18 -14.09 -36.33
C ILE A 39 27.25 -14.40 -35.14
N LEU A 40 25.95 -14.63 -35.39
CA LEU A 40 24.98 -15.01 -34.35
C LEU A 40 24.93 -16.54 -34.09
N ALA A 41 25.45 -17.37 -34.99
CA ALA A 41 25.40 -18.84 -34.87
C ALA A 41 26.69 -19.48 -34.32
N SER A 42 27.78 -18.73 -34.10
CA SER A 42 29.02 -19.25 -33.49
C SER A 42 29.19 -18.91 -32.00
N ALA A 43 28.20 -18.28 -31.36
CA ALA A 43 28.27 -17.85 -29.96
C ALA A 43 27.43 -18.71 -28.99
N ILE A 44 26.91 -19.85 -29.45
CA ILE A 44 26.24 -20.83 -28.60
C ILE A 44 27.01 -22.16 -28.71
N ASN A 45 27.56 -22.58 -27.56
CA ASN A 45 28.01 -23.92 -27.17
C ASN A 45 29.52 -24.24 -27.19
N THR A 46 30.19 -24.14 -26.03
CA THR A 46 30.92 -25.25 -25.35
C THR A 46 31.55 -24.81 -24.01
N GLN A 47 31.54 -25.71 -23.02
CA GLN A 47 31.98 -25.57 -21.62
C GLN A 47 33.53 -25.72 -21.42
N PRO A 48 34.05 -25.96 -20.19
CA PRO A 48 34.52 -24.97 -19.22
C PRO A 48 36.05 -25.06 -18.98
N VAL A 49 36.76 -23.94 -18.84
CA VAL A 49 38.17 -23.96 -18.38
C VAL A 49 38.44 -22.81 -17.40
N ARG A 50 39.00 -23.18 -16.24
CA ARG A 50 39.45 -22.31 -15.14
C ARG A 50 40.62 -21.41 -15.57
N SER A 51 40.65 -20.20 -15.03
CA SER A 51 41.78 -19.59 -14.30
C SER A 51 41.92 -18.08 -14.59
N GLU A 52 41.73 -17.31 -13.53
CA GLU A 52 42.47 -16.09 -13.17
C GLU A 52 42.66 -14.99 -14.24
N ASP A 53 41.78 -13.97 -14.21
CA ASP A 53 42.23 -12.58 -14.00
C ASP A 53 41.02 -11.65 -13.80
N ALA A 54 40.66 -11.43 -12.53
CA ALA A 54 39.62 -10.50 -12.10
C ALA A 54 40.24 -9.16 -11.68
N LYS A 55 40.11 -8.12 -12.52
CA LYS A 55 40.30 -6.69 -12.18
C LYS A 55 39.43 -5.87 -13.15
N ARG A 56 38.58 -4.91 -12.80
CA ARG A 56 38.20 -4.23 -11.54
C ARG A 56 36.82 -3.61 -11.83
N PHE A 57 35.75 -4.13 -11.23
CA PHE A 57 34.55 -3.33 -10.98
C PHE A 57 34.65 -2.82 -9.53
N GLY A 58 34.47 -1.51 -9.36
CA GLY A 58 34.59 -0.85 -8.07
C GLY A 58 33.61 -1.42 -7.03
N PRO A 59 33.99 -1.54 -5.75
CA PRO A 59 33.11 -2.05 -4.72
C PRO A 59 32.24 -0.93 -4.17
N GLY A 60 30.91 -1.09 -4.21
CA GLY A 60 30.02 -0.41 -3.27
C GLY A 60 28.69 0.12 -3.83
N THR A 61 27.74 -0.76 -4.16
CA THR A 61 26.31 -0.43 -4.12
C THR A 61 25.60 -1.34 -3.12
N ARG A 62 24.80 -0.74 -2.23
CA ARG A 62 24.00 -1.37 -1.17
C ARG A 62 23.20 -2.56 -1.74
N ARG A 63 23.31 -3.76 -1.16
CA ARG A 63 22.42 -4.88 -1.50
C ARG A 63 21.08 -4.71 -0.77
N GLY A 64 20.15 -3.97 -1.38
CA GLY A 64 18.71 -4.05 -1.11
C GLY A 64 18.05 -5.19 -1.89
N LYS A 65 16.73 -5.34 -1.78
CA LYS A 65 15.97 -6.35 -2.55
C LYS A 65 16.07 -6.07 -4.06
N PRO A 66 16.11 -7.09 -4.94
CA PRO A 66 16.14 -6.84 -6.38
C PRO A 66 14.85 -6.17 -6.87
N THR A 67 14.90 -5.36 -7.92
CA THR A 67 13.70 -4.73 -8.51
C THR A 67 12.63 -5.76 -8.91
N GLN A 68 13.04 -6.94 -9.41
CA GLN A 68 12.10 -8.01 -9.73
C GLN A 68 11.24 -8.43 -8.53
N TRP A 69 11.80 -8.43 -7.32
CA TRP A 69 11.06 -8.75 -6.11
C TRP A 69 9.93 -7.74 -5.86
N TYR A 70 10.19 -6.44 -6.08
CA TYR A 70 9.16 -5.41 -5.97
C TYR A 70 8.10 -5.53 -7.07
N ARG A 71 8.49 -5.88 -8.31
CA ARG A 71 7.53 -6.16 -9.41
C ARG A 71 6.60 -7.33 -9.07
N ASP A 72 7.16 -8.42 -8.56
CA ASP A 72 6.39 -9.61 -8.17
C ASP A 72 5.44 -9.29 -7.00
N MET A 73 5.91 -8.53 -6.00
CA MET A 73 5.07 -8.14 -4.87
C MET A 73 3.96 -7.16 -5.28
N PHE A 74 4.26 -6.17 -6.13
CA PHE A 74 3.29 -5.24 -6.70
C PHE A 74 2.15 -5.97 -7.41
N PHE A 75 2.46 -7.00 -8.19
CA PHE A 75 1.44 -7.83 -8.83
C PHE A 75 0.59 -8.59 -7.82
N ARG A 76 1.22 -9.31 -6.88
CA ARG A 76 0.50 -10.14 -5.89
C ARG A 76 -0.40 -9.31 -4.98
N LEU A 77 0.03 -8.11 -4.57
CA LEU A 77 -0.77 -7.20 -3.74
C LEU A 77 -2.04 -6.69 -4.45
N GLN A 78 -2.04 -6.64 -5.79
CA GLN A 78 -3.23 -6.30 -6.59
C GLN A 78 -4.12 -7.51 -6.93
N HIS A 79 -3.75 -8.70 -6.43
CA HIS A 79 -4.41 -10.00 -6.65
C HIS A 79 -4.47 -10.82 -5.34
N LEU A 80 -4.81 -10.18 -4.22
CA LEU A 80 -4.84 -10.85 -2.92
C LEU A 80 -5.80 -12.05 -2.86
N GLU A 81 -6.85 -12.07 -3.69
CA GLU A 81 -7.77 -13.21 -3.80
C GLU A 81 -7.07 -14.51 -4.26
N ASP A 82 -6.07 -14.35 -5.13
CA ASP A 82 -5.31 -15.46 -5.71
C ASP A 82 -3.99 -15.71 -4.97
N HIS A 83 -3.48 -14.69 -4.27
CA HIS A 83 -2.20 -14.72 -3.55
C HIS A 83 -2.31 -14.32 -2.06
N PRO A 84 -3.16 -14.96 -1.26
CA PRO A 84 -3.30 -14.64 0.16
C PRO A 84 -2.03 -14.98 0.98
N ASP A 85 -1.14 -15.81 0.44
CA ASP A 85 0.15 -16.17 1.05
C ASP A 85 1.12 -14.98 1.17
N ILE A 86 0.89 -13.90 0.41
CA ILE A 86 1.78 -12.73 0.43
C ILE A 86 1.64 -11.89 1.70
N LEU A 87 0.56 -12.06 2.49
CA LEU A 87 0.23 -11.16 3.60
C LEU A 87 1.33 -11.07 4.67
N GLU A 88 1.98 -12.19 5.01
CA GLU A 88 3.08 -12.19 5.98
C GLU A 88 4.28 -11.40 5.46
N ALA A 89 4.71 -11.68 4.23
CA ALA A 89 5.83 -10.98 3.59
C ALA A 89 5.53 -9.49 3.34
N ALA A 90 4.28 -9.16 3.05
CA ALA A 90 3.79 -7.80 2.90
C ALA A 90 3.90 -7.02 4.21
N ARG A 91 3.43 -7.60 5.32
CA ARG A 91 3.55 -7.01 6.66
C ARG A 91 5.01 -6.82 7.08
N ASP A 92 5.85 -7.83 6.85
CA ASP A 92 7.28 -7.75 7.15
C ASP A 92 7.97 -6.63 6.37
N GLU A 93 7.63 -6.46 5.09
CA GLU A 93 8.20 -5.38 4.29
C GLU A 93 7.73 -4.01 4.76
N LEU A 94 6.44 -3.85 5.09
CA LEU A 94 5.93 -2.58 5.61
C LEU A 94 6.67 -2.17 6.89
N LEU A 95 6.87 -3.10 7.82
CA LEU A 95 7.62 -2.88 9.06
C LEU A 95 9.10 -2.54 8.80
N ALA A 96 9.71 -3.18 7.80
CA ALA A 96 11.07 -2.89 7.38
C ALA A 96 11.17 -1.48 6.77
N MET A 97 10.23 -1.09 5.92
CA MET A 97 10.16 0.25 5.32
C MET A 97 9.96 1.35 6.37
N PHE A 98 9.08 1.14 7.37
CA PHE A 98 8.97 2.06 8.51
C PHE A 98 10.29 2.22 9.25
N SER A 99 10.98 1.11 9.53
CA SER A 99 12.26 1.12 10.23
C SER A 99 13.35 1.79 9.40
N GLN A 100 13.33 1.63 8.08
CA GLN A 100 14.24 2.31 7.16
C GLN A 100 14.02 3.82 7.16
N GLY A 101 12.76 4.25 7.00
CA GLY A 101 12.39 5.66 7.00
C GLY A 101 12.75 6.34 8.32
N LEU A 102 12.37 5.74 9.45
CA LEU A 102 12.73 6.22 10.79
C LEU A 102 14.25 6.32 10.98
N SER A 103 15.00 5.32 10.52
CA SER A 103 16.46 5.34 10.65
C SER A 103 17.10 6.48 9.86
N ALA A 104 16.47 6.94 8.78
CA ALA A 104 16.91 8.13 8.05
C ALA A 104 16.53 9.41 8.79
N ALA A 105 15.25 9.55 9.17
CA ALA A 105 14.72 10.74 9.83
C ALA A 105 15.38 11.03 11.19
N LEU A 106 15.72 10.00 11.97
CA LEU A 106 16.39 10.15 13.26
C LEU A 106 17.82 10.69 13.20
N LYS A 107 18.42 10.80 12.00
CA LYS A 107 19.74 11.46 11.84
C LYS A 107 19.64 12.97 11.94
N THR A 108 18.49 13.53 11.61
CA THR A 108 18.18 14.97 11.60
C THR A 108 16.77 15.18 12.18
N PRO A 109 16.55 14.80 13.47
CA PRO A 109 15.22 14.73 14.03
C PRO A 109 14.52 16.08 14.18
N HIS A 110 15.28 17.18 14.18
CA HIS A 110 14.72 18.53 14.29
C HIS A 110 14.34 19.16 12.94
N ASP A 111 14.79 18.56 11.82
CA ASP A 111 14.65 19.13 10.47
C ASP A 111 13.37 18.60 9.75
N GLY A 112 12.46 17.96 10.47
CA GLY A 112 11.25 17.37 9.91
C GLY A 112 10.17 17.11 10.96
N ILE A 113 9.21 16.23 10.65
CA ILE A 113 8.04 15.98 11.51
C ILE A 113 8.39 15.53 12.94
N LEU A 114 9.57 14.94 13.13
CA LEU A 114 10.10 14.52 14.44
C LEU A 114 10.42 15.70 15.38
N GLY A 115 10.53 16.93 14.85
CA GLY A 115 10.72 18.14 15.64
C GLY A 115 9.49 18.51 16.48
N ILE A 116 8.33 17.95 16.14
CA ILE A 116 7.10 18.00 16.94
C ILE A 116 7.12 16.78 17.86
N ASP A 117 7.89 16.88 18.94
CA ASP A 117 8.16 15.81 19.90
C ASP A 117 6.94 15.41 20.75
N ARG A 118 6.00 16.35 20.93
CA ARG A 118 4.72 16.19 21.60
C ARG A 118 3.59 16.62 20.69
N TYR A 119 2.47 15.91 20.78
CA TYR A 119 1.29 16.25 20.00
C TYR A 119 0.79 17.66 20.32
N ASP A 120 0.68 18.48 19.27
CA ASP A 120 0.04 19.80 19.30
C ASP A 120 -0.44 20.10 17.88
N ALA A 121 -1.77 20.18 17.69
CA ALA A 121 -2.37 20.40 16.38
C ALA A 121 -1.88 21.72 15.74
N GLY A 122 -1.72 22.79 16.52
CA GLY A 122 -1.25 24.09 16.03
C GLY A 122 0.19 24.04 15.51
N ARG A 123 1.06 23.29 16.20
CA ARG A 123 2.44 23.04 15.74
C ARG A 123 2.49 22.22 14.45
N ILE A 124 1.56 21.28 14.26
CA ILE A 124 1.46 20.50 13.02
C ILE A 124 1.09 21.42 11.85
N TRP A 125 0.05 22.23 11.99
CA TRP A 125 -0.34 23.19 10.95
C TRP A 125 0.76 24.20 10.63
N SER A 126 1.44 24.72 11.67
CA SER A 126 2.57 25.64 11.48
C SER A 126 3.73 24.96 10.74
N PHE A 127 4.05 23.71 11.08
CA PHE A 127 5.08 22.95 10.39
C PHE A 127 4.75 22.69 8.91
N LEU A 128 3.51 22.32 8.59
CA LEU A 128 3.10 22.12 7.19
C LEU A 128 3.12 23.43 6.39
N GLU A 129 2.81 24.55 7.03
CA GLU A 129 2.96 25.87 6.44
C GLU A 129 4.42 26.20 6.12
N ASP A 130 5.34 25.94 7.05
CA ASP A 130 6.77 26.14 6.84
C ASP A 130 7.29 25.27 5.67
N VAL A 131 6.89 23.99 5.63
CA VAL A 131 7.23 23.09 4.52
C VAL A 131 6.70 23.61 3.18
N ARG A 132 5.46 24.14 3.15
CA ARG A 132 4.87 24.76 1.96
C ARG A 132 5.67 25.98 1.50
N ILE A 133 6.06 26.86 2.43
CA ILE A 133 6.88 28.04 2.14
C ILE A 133 8.22 27.61 1.52
N ASP A 134 8.87 26.58 2.06
CA ASP A 134 10.12 26.05 1.54
C ASP A 134 9.97 25.47 0.11
N ILE A 135 8.87 24.77 -0.16
CA ILE A 135 8.56 24.23 -1.50
C ILE A 135 8.36 25.38 -2.51
N LEU A 136 7.63 26.43 -2.13
CA LEU A 136 7.42 27.61 -2.96
C LEU A 136 8.72 28.39 -3.20
N ALA A 137 9.61 28.47 -2.22
CA ALA A 137 10.93 29.07 -2.37
C ALA A 137 11.81 28.26 -3.34
N GLN A 138 11.80 26.93 -3.25
CA GLN A 138 12.49 26.04 -4.20
C GLN A 138 11.95 26.22 -5.62
N TRP A 139 10.63 26.29 -5.79
CA TRP A 139 9.97 26.55 -7.06
C TRP A 139 10.35 27.91 -7.65
N ALA A 140 10.34 28.98 -6.85
CA ALA A 140 10.78 30.30 -7.29
C ALA A 140 12.25 30.29 -7.73
N GLY A 141 13.11 29.57 -6.98
CA GLY A 141 14.51 29.36 -7.33
C GLY A 141 14.70 28.59 -8.64
N TYR A 142 13.89 27.56 -8.89
CA TYR A 142 13.86 26.85 -10.17
C TYR A 142 13.49 27.80 -11.32
N LEU A 143 12.42 28.58 -11.18
CA LEU A 143 11.99 29.53 -12.21
C LEU A 143 13.04 30.61 -12.51
N GLU A 144 13.77 31.07 -11.49
CA GLU A 144 14.87 32.01 -11.67
C GLU A 144 16.01 31.38 -12.48
N ARG A 145 16.43 30.14 -12.15
CA ARG A 145 17.44 29.42 -12.95
C ARG A 145 17.00 29.25 -14.40
N ARG A 146 15.74 28.90 -14.65
CA ARG A 146 15.17 28.81 -16.01
C ARG A 146 15.22 30.15 -16.75
N ARG A 147 14.88 31.26 -16.08
CA ARG A 147 14.98 32.63 -16.65
C ARG A 147 16.41 33.04 -16.97
N GLN A 148 17.39 32.57 -16.20
CA GLN A 148 18.83 32.78 -16.44
C GLN A 148 19.40 31.91 -17.56
N GLY A 149 18.57 31.10 -18.22
CA GLY A 149 18.98 30.24 -19.34
C GLY A 149 19.46 28.85 -18.93
N HIS A 150 19.31 28.45 -17.65
CA HIS A 150 19.54 27.06 -17.27
C HIS A 150 18.48 26.15 -17.92
N GLY A 151 18.90 24.95 -18.33
CA GLY A 151 18.04 23.94 -18.94
C GLY A 151 16.97 23.39 -17.98
N PRO A 152 16.06 22.53 -18.50
CA PRO A 152 15.12 21.80 -17.66
C PRO A 152 15.86 20.88 -16.69
N GLU A 153 15.23 20.61 -15.56
CA GLU A 153 15.77 19.89 -14.42
C GLU A 153 15.31 18.43 -14.36
N LEU A 154 14.13 18.09 -14.91
CA LEU A 154 13.64 16.71 -14.96
C LEU A 154 13.93 16.06 -16.31
N PHE A 155 13.57 16.71 -17.42
CA PHE A 155 13.76 16.13 -18.76
C PHE A 155 14.03 17.18 -19.84
N GLY A 156 15.07 16.91 -20.65
CA GLY A 156 15.56 17.82 -21.70
C GLY A 156 14.89 17.71 -23.06
N SER A 157 14.12 16.66 -23.32
CA SER A 157 13.50 16.39 -24.61
C SER A 157 12.19 15.62 -24.48
N VAL A 158 11.42 15.55 -25.56
CA VAL A 158 10.17 14.77 -25.64
C VAL A 158 10.44 13.28 -25.34
N GLU A 159 11.55 12.72 -25.84
CA GLU A 159 11.92 11.33 -25.60
C GLU A 159 12.30 11.08 -24.13
N ALA A 160 13.01 12.03 -23.50
CA ALA A 160 13.33 11.95 -22.08
C ALA A 160 12.07 12.06 -21.21
N ALA A 161 11.14 12.96 -21.56
CA ALA A 161 9.86 13.10 -20.89
C ALA A 161 9.02 11.81 -20.99
N ARG A 162 8.95 11.21 -22.20
CA ARG A 162 8.28 9.92 -22.41
C ARG A 162 8.88 8.80 -21.56
N ALA A 163 10.22 8.70 -21.52
CA ALA A 163 10.90 7.70 -20.70
C ALA A 163 10.62 7.91 -19.20
N TRP A 164 10.64 9.16 -18.75
CA TRP A 164 10.32 9.53 -17.37
C TRP A 164 8.87 9.19 -16.99
N LEU A 165 7.91 9.47 -17.88
CA LEU A 165 6.50 9.09 -17.68
C LEU A 165 6.33 7.55 -17.60
N VAL A 166 6.97 6.79 -18.48
CA VAL A 166 6.93 5.32 -18.41
C VAL A 166 7.56 4.81 -17.11
N GLN A 167 8.71 5.37 -16.72
CA GLN A 167 9.42 5.01 -15.48
C GLN A 167 8.59 5.22 -14.21
N HIS A 168 7.71 6.24 -14.19
CA HIS A 168 6.85 6.55 -13.04
C HIS A 168 5.49 5.85 -13.06
N ALA A 169 5.13 5.17 -14.16
CA ALA A 169 3.85 4.50 -14.30
C ALA A 169 3.49 3.52 -13.15
N PRO A 170 4.42 2.74 -12.55
CA PRO A 170 4.08 1.86 -11.43
C PRO A 170 3.43 2.60 -10.26
N VAL A 171 3.94 3.79 -9.91
CA VAL A 171 3.39 4.63 -8.85
C VAL A 171 2.05 5.24 -9.28
N LYS A 172 1.99 5.74 -10.52
CA LYS A 172 0.79 6.43 -11.01
C LYS A 172 -0.39 5.51 -11.30
N PHE A 173 -0.14 4.22 -11.48
CA PHE A 173 -1.20 3.22 -11.62
C PHE A 173 -1.80 2.75 -10.29
N VAL A 174 -1.21 3.14 -9.15
CA VAL A 174 -1.74 2.82 -7.82
C VAL A 174 -2.08 4.09 -7.02
N ASP A 175 -2.33 5.19 -7.71
CA ASP A 175 -2.77 6.45 -7.10
C ASP A 175 -4.06 6.27 -6.29
N GLY A 176 -4.05 6.66 -5.02
CA GLY A 176 -5.08 6.40 -4.01
C GLY A 176 -4.89 5.12 -3.19
N ALA A 177 -3.98 4.20 -3.55
CA ALA A 177 -3.89 2.87 -2.91
C ALA A 177 -3.53 2.92 -1.41
N TRP A 178 -2.87 3.98 -0.94
CA TRP A 178 -2.55 4.17 0.48
C TRP A 178 -3.79 4.38 1.37
N LEU A 179 -4.98 4.50 0.76
CA LEU A 179 -6.27 4.54 1.45
C LEU A 179 -7.22 3.40 1.02
N GLY A 180 -6.82 2.52 0.09
CA GLY A 180 -7.72 1.54 -0.54
C GLY A 180 -8.52 0.67 0.43
N HIS A 181 -7.98 0.43 1.63
CA HIS A 181 -8.61 -0.39 2.66
C HIS A 181 -9.21 0.39 3.84
N ILE A 182 -9.39 1.71 3.72
CA ILE A 182 -9.96 2.56 4.76
C ILE A 182 -11.51 2.50 4.79
N HIS A 183 -12.09 2.84 5.94
CA HIS A 183 -13.53 3.09 6.13
C HIS A 183 -14.51 1.92 5.86
N LYS A 184 -13.99 0.69 5.87
CA LYS A 184 -14.79 -0.55 5.76
C LYS A 184 -15.84 -0.68 6.86
N ILE A 185 -16.88 -1.49 6.66
CA ILE A 185 -17.92 -1.75 7.68
C ILE A 185 -17.35 -2.34 8.98
N THR A 186 -16.21 -3.02 8.88
CA THR A 186 -15.44 -3.54 10.02
C THR A 186 -14.70 -2.47 10.82
N THR A 187 -14.63 -1.23 10.32
CA THR A 187 -14.06 -0.09 11.06
C THR A 187 -14.89 0.17 12.31
N PRO A 188 -14.28 0.23 13.51
CA PRO A 188 -14.99 0.60 14.74
C PRO A 188 -15.80 1.89 14.56
N PHE A 189 -17.03 1.90 15.04
CA PHE A 189 -17.98 2.98 14.74
C PHE A 189 -17.50 4.34 15.26
N ALA A 190 -16.81 4.37 16.41
CA ALA A 190 -16.17 5.58 16.93
C ALA A 190 -15.12 6.18 15.98
N LEU A 191 -14.44 5.35 15.16
CA LEU A 191 -13.41 5.78 14.20
C LEU A 191 -14.01 6.17 12.85
N ARG A 192 -15.30 5.93 12.60
CA ARG A 192 -15.90 6.18 11.28
C ARG A 192 -15.90 7.65 10.89
N GLY A 193 -16.03 8.56 11.85
CA GLY A 193 -15.93 10.00 11.59
C GLY A 193 -14.55 10.44 11.10
N VAL A 194 -13.47 9.79 11.55
CA VAL A 194 -12.09 10.05 11.09
C VAL A 194 -11.83 9.38 9.76
N THR A 195 -12.17 8.10 9.66
CA THR A 195 -11.88 7.29 8.46
C THR A 195 -12.72 7.71 7.26
N LYS A 196 -13.90 8.32 7.46
CA LYS A 196 -14.70 8.93 6.38
C LYS A 196 -13.95 10.08 5.72
N ASP A 197 -13.31 10.96 6.49
CA ASP A 197 -12.54 12.08 5.97
C ASP A 197 -11.38 11.58 5.08
N ALA A 198 -10.68 10.54 5.53
CA ALA A 198 -9.65 9.89 4.73
C ALA A 198 -10.23 9.15 3.51
N TRP A 199 -11.40 8.54 3.62
CA TRP A 199 -12.07 7.88 2.48
C TRP A 199 -12.53 8.88 1.41
N GLN A 200 -12.83 10.12 1.78
CA GLN A 200 -13.16 11.16 0.79
C GLN A 200 -11.97 11.43 -0.14
N VAL A 201 -10.75 11.53 0.41
CA VAL A 201 -9.53 11.67 -0.40
C VAL A 201 -9.43 10.51 -1.38
N LEU A 202 -9.54 9.25 -0.92
CA LEU A 202 -9.57 8.07 -1.79
C LEU A 202 -10.62 8.21 -2.90
N SER A 203 -11.82 8.64 -2.55
CA SER A 203 -12.90 8.78 -3.53
C SER A 203 -12.55 9.81 -4.60
N GLU A 204 -11.98 10.96 -4.22
CA GLU A 204 -11.58 12.02 -5.15
C GLU A 204 -10.43 11.56 -6.07
N GLU A 205 -9.46 10.80 -5.55
CA GLU A 205 -8.39 10.14 -6.34
C GLU A 205 -8.96 9.18 -7.40
N LEU A 206 -10.03 8.48 -7.04
CA LEU A 206 -10.76 7.58 -7.94
C LEU A 206 -11.80 8.33 -8.82
N GLY A 207 -11.75 9.66 -8.84
CA GLY A 207 -12.56 10.53 -9.68
C GLY A 207 -13.99 10.72 -9.20
N ASP A 208 -14.30 10.42 -7.94
CA ASP A 208 -15.64 10.45 -7.33
C ASP A 208 -16.69 9.62 -8.10
N GLY A 209 -16.24 8.67 -8.91
CA GLY A 209 -17.11 7.87 -9.77
C GLY A 209 -17.42 8.52 -11.12
N ASP A 210 -16.60 9.46 -11.56
CA ASP A 210 -16.48 9.97 -12.91
C ASP A 210 -15.15 9.51 -13.51
N LEU A 211 -15.21 8.64 -14.52
CA LEU A 211 -14.01 8.07 -15.15
C LEU A 211 -13.09 9.15 -15.74
N SER A 212 -13.65 10.27 -16.21
CA SER A 212 -12.86 11.37 -16.79
C SER A 212 -12.03 12.11 -15.74
N LYS A 213 -12.36 11.95 -14.45
CA LYS A 213 -11.67 12.54 -13.31
C LYS A 213 -10.73 11.54 -12.62
N HIS A 214 -10.83 10.24 -12.92
CA HIS A 214 -10.06 9.20 -12.26
C HIS A 214 -8.56 9.31 -12.57
N HIS A 215 -7.70 9.37 -11.54
CA HIS A 215 -6.28 9.70 -11.70
C HIS A 215 -5.51 8.70 -12.55
N VAL A 216 -5.70 7.39 -12.30
CA VAL A 216 -5.12 6.34 -13.15
C VAL A 216 -5.57 6.45 -14.61
N HIS A 217 -6.85 6.75 -14.87
CA HIS A 217 -7.36 6.92 -16.24
C HIS A 217 -6.72 8.12 -16.94
N LEU A 218 -6.60 9.26 -16.25
CA LEU A 218 -5.92 10.45 -16.76
C LEU A 218 -4.45 10.17 -17.09
N TYR A 219 -3.74 9.42 -16.24
CA TYR A 219 -2.35 9.06 -16.50
C TYR A 219 -2.19 8.10 -17.69
N ARG A 220 -3.10 7.13 -17.83
CA ARG A 220 -3.13 6.24 -19.00
C ARG A 220 -3.36 7.02 -20.29
N LYS A 221 -4.30 7.95 -20.30
CA LYS A 221 -4.55 8.84 -21.43
C LYS A 221 -3.32 9.68 -21.79
N LEU A 222 -2.62 10.24 -20.78
CA LEU A 222 -1.36 10.93 -20.99
C LEU A 222 -0.32 10.04 -21.69
N LEU A 223 -0.17 8.79 -21.24
CA LEU A 223 0.73 7.81 -21.85
C LEU A 223 0.34 7.47 -23.30
N GLU A 224 -0.95 7.33 -23.58
CA GLU A 224 -1.48 7.13 -24.94
C GLU A 224 -1.18 8.33 -25.85
N ASP A 225 -1.44 9.54 -25.38
CA ASP A 225 -1.26 10.79 -26.13
C ASP A 225 0.22 11.04 -26.49
N VAL A 226 1.16 10.62 -25.63
CA VAL A 226 2.59 10.68 -25.95
C VAL A 226 3.09 9.48 -26.76
N GLY A 227 2.22 8.55 -27.17
CA GLY A 227 2.55 7.39 -28.00
C GLY A 227 3.27 6.27 -27.24
N ARG A 228 3.02 6.14 -25.93
CA ARG A 228 3.59 5.13 -25.02
C ARG A 228 2.50 4.39 -24.23
N PRO A 229 1.48 3.79 -24.89
CA PRO A 229 0.48 3.01 -24.17
C PRO A 229 1.15 1.86 -23.41
N LEU A 230 0.72 1.64 -22.17
CA LEU A 230 1.19 0.54 -21.33
C LEU A 230 0.05 -0.45 -21.05
N PRO A 231 0.36 -1.73 -20.76
CA PRO A 231 -0.64 -2.68 -20.29
C PRO A 231 -1.35 -2.20 -19.01
N GLU A 232 -2.47 -2.81 -18.67
CA GLU A 232 -3.19 -2.52 -17.41
C GLU A 232 -2.25 -2.66 -16.21
N GLY A 233 -2.30 -1.71 -15.27
CA GLY A 233 -1.34 -1.66 -14.15
C GLY A 233 -1.39 -2.87 -13.23
N HIS A 234 -2.52 -3.58 -13.17
CA HIS A 234 -2.66 -4.85 -12.46
C HIS A 234 -2.39 -6.07 -13.34
N SER A 235 -1.87 -5.94 -14.56
CA SER A 235 -1.66 -7.11 -15.44
C SER A 235 -0.28 -7.75 -15.25
N ALA A 236 -0.18 -9.04 -15.58
CA ALA A 236 1.10 -9.72 -15.68
C ALA A 236 1.96 -9.13 -16.82
N ASP A 237 1.33 -8.65 -17.90
CA ASP A 237 2.01 -8.01 -19.01
C ASP A 237 2.69 -6.71 -18.58
N PHE A 238 2.07 -5.95 -17.67
CA PHE A 238 2.65 -4.73 -17.13
C PHE A 238 3.95 -5.05 -16.39
N ILE A 239 3.97 -5.98 -15.44
CA ILE A 239 5.20 -6.25 -14.66
C ILE A 239 6.33 -6.92 -15.48
N ASN A 240 5.99 -7.59 -16.58
CA ASN A 240 6.92 -8.33 -17.44
C ASN A 240 7.32 -7.55 -18.71
N LEU A 241 6.98 -6.26 -18.79
CA LEU A 241 7.34 -5.44 -19.94
C LEU A 241 8.87 -5.37 -20.09
N ALA A 242 9.37 -5.77 -21.27
CA ALA A 242 10.81 -5.83 -21.54
C ALA A 242 11.52 -4.48 -21.40
N GLU A 243 10.79 -3.38 -21.57
CA GLU A 243 11.32 -2.01 -21.40
C GLU A 243 11.84 -1.77 -19.97
N TRP A 244 11.30 -2.47 -18.97
CA TRP A 244 11.70 -2.29 -17.58
C TRP A 244 13.14 -2.70 -17.29
N ASP A 245 13.70 -3.62 -18.06
CA ASP A 245 15.06 -4.13 -17.83
C ASP A 245 16.14 -3.16 -18.34
N GLY A 246 15.73 -2.22 -19.20
CA GLY A 246 16.58 -1.14 -19.72
C GLY A 246 16.51 0.17 -18.93
N MET A 247 15.71 0.24 -17.85
CA MET A 247 15.42 1.47 -17.11
C MET A 247 15.83 1.38 -15.63
N GLU A 248 16.29 2.49 -15.06
CA GLU A 248 16.52 2.59 -13.60
C GLU A 248 15.19 2.84 -12.87
N ASN A 249 14.41 1.80 -12.61
CA ASN A 249 13.05 1.93 -12.06
C ASN A 249 12.89 1.38 -10.63
N HIS A 250 14.00 1.06 -9.95
CA HIS A 250 13.96 0.45 -8.62
C HIS A 250 13.12 1.26 -7.62
N GLY A 251 13.40 2.56 -7.50
CA GLY A 251 12.69 3.44 -6.58
C GLY A 251 11.20 3.59 -6.91
N ALA A 252 10.82 3.59 -8.19
CA ALA A 252 9.42 3.66 -8.60
C ALA A 252 8.64 2.39 -8.19
N TRP A 253 9.25 1.21 -8.33
CA TRP A 253 8.64 -0.05 -7.90
C TRP A 253 8.57 -0.17 -6.37
N GLU A 254 9.63 0.20 -5.66
CA GLU A 254 9.63 0.25 -4.19
C GLU A 254 8.56 1.22 -3.66
N ALA A 255 8.42 2.39 -4.28
CA ALA A 255 7.42 3.38 -3.92
C ALA A 255 5.99 2.89 -4.16
N ALA A 256 5.72 2.32 -5.34
CA ALA A 256 4.41 1.77 -5.69
C ALA A 256 4.00 0.64 -4.75
N VAL A 257 4.95 -0.21 -4.34
CA VAL A 257 4.72 -1.26 -3.36
C VAL A 257 4.37 -0.68 -1.99
N ALA A 258 5.07 0.34 -1.49
CA ALA A 258 4.70 0.89 -0.17
C ALA A 258 3.31 1.55 -0.17
N GLN A 259 2.88 2.15 -1.29
CA GLN A 259 1.50 2.66 -1.42
C GLN A 259 0.44 1.56 -1.33
N LEU A 260 0.71 0.39 -1.92
CA LEU A 260 -0.18 -0.78 -1.79
C LEU A 260 -0.13 -1.40 -0.37
N LEU A 261 1.02 -1.33 0.31
CA LEU A 261 1.21 -1.95 1.62
C LEU A 261 0.61 -1.16 2.77
N ILE A 262 0.75 0.18 2.77
CA ILE A 262 0.47 1.00 3.96
C ILE A 262 -0.97 0.86 4.45
N SER A 263 -1.94 0.75 3.54
CA SER A 263 -3.35 0.60 3.89
C SER A 263 -3.75 -0.84 4.22
N LEU A 264 -2.89 -1.83 3.92
CA LEU A 264 -3.28 -3.24 3.91
C LEU A 264 -3.79 -3.72 5.27
N PHE A 265 -3.24 -3.28 6.40
CA PHE A 265 -3.70 -3.69 7.73
C PHE A 265 -4.24 -2.50 8.53
N PRO A 266 -5.42 -1.95 8.19
CA PRO A 266 -5.90 -0.68 8.75
C PRO A 266 -6.21 -0.79 10.25
N LYS A 267 -6.65 -1.97 10.73
CA LYS A 267 -6.85 -2.23 12.16
C LYS A 267 -5.54 -2.11 12.96
N GLU A 268 -4.43 -2.52 12.35
CA GLU A 268 -3.12 -2.47 13.00
C GLU A 268 -2.44 -1.12 12.81
N PHE A 269 -2.56 -0.48 11.64
CA PHE A 269 -1.74 0.66 11.22
C PHE A 269 -2.52 1.95 10.89
N LEU A 270 -3.74 2.14 11.41
CA LEU A 270 -4.54 3.35 11.15
C LEU A 270 -3.78 4.67 11.35
N PRO A 271 -3.04 4.92 12.46
CA PRO A 271 -2.30 6.17 12.62
C PRO A 271 -1.20 6.34 11.57
N GLU A 272 -0.48 5.25 11.22
CA GLU A 272 0.53 5.28 10.16
C GLU A 272 -0.10 5.59 8.79
N ILE A 273 -1.30 5.07 8.50
CA ILE A 273 -2.05 5.40 7.28
C ILE A 273 -2.40 6.89 7.24
N LEU A 274 -2.92 7.44 8.33
CA LEU A 274 -3.27 8.87 8.42
C LEU A 274 -2.03 9.78 8.27
N GLY A 275 -0.91 9.38 8.87
CA GLY A 275 0.36 10.09 8.71
C GLY A 275 0.92 10.01 7.30
N TYR A 276 0.82 8.84 6.66
CA TYR A 276 1.22 8.65 5.26
C TYR A 276 0.41 9.56 4.34
N ASN A 277 -0.91 9.55 4.51
CA ASN A 277 -1.85 10.42 3.80
C ASN A 277 -1.47 11.90 3.96
N MET A 278 -1.23 12.35 5.20
CA MET A 278 -0.88 13.74 5.50
C MET A 278 0.34 14.26 4.73
N HIS A 279 1.39 13.44 4.56
CA HIS A 279 2.54 13.83 3.73
C HIS A 279 2.29 13.64 2.23
N PHE A 280 1.61 12.55 1.85
CA PHE A 280 1.43 12.19 0.44
C PHE A 280 0.62 13.24 -0.31
N GLU A 281 -0.41 13.79 0.33
CA GLU A 281 -1.27 14.84 -0.21
C GLU A 281 -0.60 16.22 -0.31
N MET A 282 0.70 16.35 -0.05
CA MET A 282 1.41 17.61 -0.18
C MET A 282 1.94 17.79 -1.59
N VAL A 283 1.68 18.95 -2.19
CA VAL A 283 2.29 19.32 -3.48
C VAL A 283 3.81 19.30 -3.39
N THR A 284 4.49 18.71 -4.38
CA THR A 284 5.95 18.67 -4.42
C THR A 284 6.52 19.61 -5.49
N VAL A 285 7.77 20.05 -5.29
CA VAL A 285 8.48 20.83 -6.33
C VAL A 285 8.62 20.05 -7.63
N ASN A 286 8.81 18.73 -7.57
CA ASN A 286 8.91 17.87 -8.74
C ASN A 286 7.60 17.82 -9.53
N THR A 287 6.44 17.82 -8.85
CA THR A 287 5.12 17.90 -9.51
C THR A 287 4.99 19.21 -10.29
N MET A 288 5.38 20.34 -9.69
CA MET A 288 5.35 21.65 -10.37
C MET A 288 6.34 21.74 -11.54
N GLN A 289 7.55 21.21 -11.38
CA GLN A 289 8.55 21.10 -12.44
C GLN A 289 8.05 20.23 -13.59
N ALA A 290 7.49 19.06 -13.30
CA ALA A 290 6.95 18.15 -14.33
C ALA A 290 5.85 18.83 -15.14
N ALA A 291 4.88 19.48 -14.48
CA ALA A 291 3.83 20.23 -15.16
C ALA A 291 4.39 21.35 -16.06
N HIS A 292 5.39 22.09 -15.58
CA HIS A 292 6.01 23.17 -16.32
C HIS A 292 6.83 22.68 -17.53
N GLU A 293 7.63 21.65 -17.36
CA GLU A 293 8.51 21.12 -18.40
C GLU A 293 7.73 20.35 -19.48
N LEU A 294 6.71 19.56 -19.10
CA LEU A 294 5.83 18.88 -20.06
C LEU A 294 5.15 19.91 -20.97
N LYS A 295 4.60 20.98 -20.37
CA LYS A 295 4.01 22.08 -21.12
C LYS A 295 5.00 22.72 -22.10
N GLY A 296 6.24 22.95 -21.66
CA GLY A 296 7.30 23.49 -22.51
C GLY A 296 7.67 22.59 -23.69
N LEU A 297 7.42 21.28 -23.59
CA LEU A 297 7.64 20.29 -24.65
C LEU A 297 6.38 20.03 -25.49
N GLY A 298 5.26 20.72 -25.24
CA GLY A 298 3.99 20.49 -25.93
C GLY A 298 3.29 19.18 -25.54
N ILE A 299 3.62 18.61 -24.38
CA ILE A 299 2.92 17.46 -23.79
C ILE A 299 1.88 17.99 -22.80
N ASP A 300 0.68 17.41 -22.80
CA ASP A 300 -0.38 17.81 -21.88
C ASP A 300 0.03 17.54 -20.41
N PRO A 301 0.16 18.58 -19.56
CA PRO A 301 0.55 18.40 -18.17
C PRO A 301 -0.65 18.15 -17.24
N TYR A 302 -1.88 17.96 -17.75
CA TYR A 302 -3.10 18.03 -16.96
C TYR A 302 -3.11 17.15 -15.71
N TYR A 303 -2.64 15.90 -15.80
CA TYR A 303 -2.52 14.99 -14.64
C TYR A 303 -1.69 15.59 -13.49
N PHE A 304 -0.63 16.35 -13.79
CA PHE A 304 0.20 17.00 -12.76
C PHE A 304 -0.42 18.33 -12.29
N LEU A 305 -1.12 19.05 -13.18
CA LEU A 305 -1.79 20.29 -12.83
C LEU A 305 -2.93 20.08 -11.83
N ILE A 306 -3.68 18.99 -11.94
CA ILE A 306 -4.77 18.71 -10.99
C ILE A 306 -4.23 18.52 -9.57
N HIS A 307 -3.14 17.78 -9.38
CA HIS A 307 -2.49 17.59 -8.07
C HIS A 307 -1.98 18.92 -7.50
N ILE A 308 -1.47 19.84 -8.33
CA ILE A 308 -1.07 21.18 -7.83
C ILE A 308 -2.29 21.96 -7.27
N ALA A 309 -3.49 21.72 -7.79
CA ALA A 309 -4.70 22.44 -7.42
C ALA A 309 -5.47 21.78 -6.27
N ILE A 310 -5.75 20.48 -6.38
CA ILE A 310 -6.59 19.74 -5.42
C ILE A 310 -5.83 19.42 -4.13
N ASP A 311 -4.50 19.35 -4.15
CA ASP A 311 -3.64 19.08 -2.99
C ASP A 311 -3.37 20.34 -2.15
N ASN A 312 -4.18 21.39 -2.28
CA ASN A 312 -3.94 22.65 -1.58
C ASN A 312 -4.17 22.54 -0.07
N ALA A 313 -3.41 23.29 0.72
CA ALA A 313 -3.43 23.23 2.18
C ALA A 313 -4.58 23.99 2.87
N ASP A 314 -5.49 24.61 2.10
CA ASP A 314 -6.64 25.35 2.67
C ASP A 314 -7.93 24.52 2.64
N SER A 315 -8.36 24.13 1.43
CA SER A 315 -9.61 23.39 1.21
C SER A 315 -9.41 22.04 0.51
N GLY A 316 -8.19 21.75 0.07
CA GLY A 316 -7.82 20.55 -0.66
C GLY A 316 -7.38 19.37 0.20
N HIS A 317 -6.78 18.36 -0.43
CA HIS A 317 -6.43 17.09 0.19
C HIS A 317 -5.42 17.22 1.33
N THR A 318 -4.42 18.10 1.22
CA THR A 318 -3.51 18.39 2.36
C THR A 318 -4.31 18.80 3.60
N ALA A 319 -5.32 19.68 3.45
CA ALA A 319 -6.13 20.14 4.57
C ALA A 319 -6.99 19.00 5.16
N MET A 320 -7.63 18.22 4.31
CA MET A 320 -8.46 17.07 4.70
C MET A 320 -7.64 15.99 5.41
N ALA A 321 -6.48 15.64 4.88
CA ALA A 321 -5.58 14.65 5.42
C ALA A 321 -5.03 15.07 6.80
N THR A 322 -4.64 16.34 6.93
CA THR A 322 -4.17 16.91 8.19
C THR A 322 -5.30 16.91 9.22
N HIS A 323 -6.51 17.33 8.83
CA HIS A 323 -7.69 17.29 9.71
C HIS A 323 -8.00 15.87 10.20
N ALA A 324 -7.97 14.87 9.32
CA ALA A 324 -8.22 13.48 9.69
C ALA A 324 -7.17 12.98 10.71
N ALA A 325 -5.89 13.31 10.51
CA ALA A 325 -4.81 12.95 11.42
C ALA A 325 -4.93 13.63 12.80
N THR A 326 -5.18 14.95 12.85
CA THR A 326 -5.34 15.66 14.13
C THR A 326 -6.60 15.23 14.85
N ARG A 327 -7.73 15.07 14.14
CA ARG A 327 -9.00 14.60 14.71
C ARG A 327 -8.86 13.20 15.32
N TYR A 328 -8.08 12.32 14.71
CA TYR A 328 -7.76 11.01 15.27
C TYR A 328 -7.04 11.12 16.62
N VAL A 329 -5.96 11.92 16.67
CA VAL A 329 -5.16 12.05 17.90
C VAL A 329 -5.94 12.79 18.99
N ASP A 330 -6.73 13.81 18.65
CA ASP A 330 -7.62 14.52 19.57
C ASP A 330 -8.67 13.58 20.18
N MET A 331 -9.25 12.70 19.36
CA MET A 331 -10.20 11.70 19.82
C MET A 331 -9.51 10.70 20.78
N VAL A 332 -8.32 10.18 20.44
CA VAL A 332 -7.54 9.32 21.33
C VAL A 332 -7.20 10.04 22.64
N LEU A 333 -6.82 11.33 22.59
CA LEU A 333 -6.57 12.15 23.77
C LEU A 333 -7.82 12.24 24.66
N ALA A 334 -8.99 12.45 24.07
CA ALA A 334 -10.26 12.57 24.78
C ALA A 334 -10.73 11.24 25.39
N THR A 335 -10.49 10.09 24.73
CA THR A 335 -11.03 8.79 25.15
C THR A 335 -10.04 7.92 25.93
N GLU A 336 -8.75 8.02 25.64
CA GLU A 336 -7.69 7.15 26.17
C GLU A 336 -6.59 7.92 26.93
N GLY A 337 -6.58 9.25 26.86
CA GLY A 337 -5.70 10.14 27.62
C GLY A 337 -4.34 10.43 26.97
N GLN A 338 -3.55 11.26 27.64
CA GLN A 338 -2.31 11.84 27.07
C GLN A 338 -1.32 10.79 26.58
N ALA A 339 -1.07 9.74 27.36
CA ALA A 339 -0.07 8.74 26.99
C ALA A 339 -0.42 7.99 25.69
N ALA A 340 -1.70 7.68 25.49
CA ALA A 340 -2.21 7.06 24.28
C ALA A 340 -2.12 8.03 23.09
N ALA A 341 -2.45 9.30 23.29
CA ALA A 341 -2.34 10.33 22.26
C ALA A 341 -0.89 10.53 21.79
N GLU A 342 0.08 10.55 22.70
CA GLU A 342 1.51 10.65 22.33
C GLU A 342 1.99 9.40 21.58
N GLN A 343 1.51 8.20 21.97
CA GLN A 343 1.81 6.98 21.23
C GLN A 343 1.19 7.00 19.82
N ALA A 344 -0.07 7.44 19.70
CA ALA A 344 -0.75 7.63 18.43
C ALA A 344 -0.02 8.65 17.54
N TRP A 345 0.39 9.78 18.10
CA TRP A 345 1.15 10.81 17.39
C TRP A 345 2.47 10.28 16.84
N ARG A 346 3.24 9.51 17.64
CA ARG A 346 4.46 8.86 17.15
C ARG A 346 4.19 8.00 15.92
N ARG A 347 3.08 7.29 15.90
CA ARG A 347 2.69 6.42 14.78
C ARG A 347 2.26 7.23 13.55
N VAL A 348 1.58 8.36 13.73
CA VAL A 348 1.34 9.35 12.65
C VAL A 348 2.68 9.83 12.06
N GLN A 349 3.66 10.17 12.90
CA GLN A 349 5.00 10.55 12.41
C GLN A 349 5.68 9.45 11.61
N ILE A 350 5.56 8.18 12.02
CA ILE A 350 6.11 7.03 11.28
C ILE A 350 5.53 6.97 9.85
N GLY A 351 4.21 7.10 9.73
CA GLY A 351 3.52 7.13 8.44
C GLY A 351 3.98 8.27 7.54
N TYR A 352 4.05 9.49 8.11
CA TYR A 352 4.53 10.68 7.42
C TYR A 352 5.96 10.47 6.87
N ILE A 353 6.84 9.92 7.70
CA ILE A 353 8.24 9.66 7.35
C ILE A 353 8.34 8.63 6.22
N LEU A 354 7.52 7.56 6.24
CA LEU A 354 7.51 6.58 5.15
C LEU A 354 7.26 7.26 3.80
N SER A 355 6.18 8.06 3.71
CA SER A 355 5.84 8.82 2.50
C SER A 355 6.97 9.78 2.08
N GLN A 356 7.56 10.51 3.04
CA GLN A 356 8.69 11.42 2.79
C GLN A 356 9.93 10.72 2.22
N THR A 357 10.24 9.52 2.72
CA THR A 357 11.41 8.78 2.25
C THR A 357 11.26 8.23 0.84
N GLN A 358 10.03 8.02 0.35
CA GLN A 358 9.78 7.60 -1.02
C GLN A 358 9.97 8.75 -2.02
N GLY A 359 9.55 9.97 -1.67
CA GLY A 359 9.73 11.17 -2.50
C GLY A 359 11.19 11.63 -2.65
N SER A 360 12.10 11.08 -1.83
CA SER A 360 13.52 11.43 -1.81
C SER A 360 14.39 10.62 -2.79
N HIS A 361 13.82 9.73 -3.60
CA HIS A 361 14.56 8.96 -4.62
C HIS A 361 14.53 9.68 -5.97
N PRO A 362 15.64 10.33 -6.41
CA PRO A 362 15.69 10.98 -7.72
C PRO A 362 15.84 9.90 -8.78
N CYS A 363 14.76 9.61 -9.49
CA CYS A 363 14.79 8.91 -10.76
C CYS A 363 15.08 9.94 -11.88
N GLY A 364 16.34 10.37 -11.98
CA GLY A 364 16.79 11.37 -12.95
C GLY A 364 18.09 12.02 -12.52
N GLY A 365 19.11 12.00 -13.38
CA GLY A 365 20.47 12.44 -13.08
C GLY A 365 20.59 13.93 -12.75
N GLN A 366 20.44 14.27 -11.47
CA GLN A 366 20.93 15.53 -10.93
C GLN A 366 21.99 15.29 -9.85
N GLN A 367 23.24 15.58 -10.20
CA GLN A 367 24.24 16.04 -9.24
C GLN A 367 23.91 17.49 -8.87
N GLY A 368 22.88 17.67 -8.04
CA GLY A 368 22.45 18.96 -7.52
C GLY A 368 22.50 18.96 -5.99
N ARG A 369 23.71 19.15 -5.45
CA ARG A 369 24.04 19.46 -4.04
C ARG A 369 22.94 19.21 -3.00
N ALA A 370 22.85 17.96 -2.53
CA ALA A 370 22.48 17.72 -1.15
C ALA A 370 23.38 18.58 -0.25
N ALA A 371 22.79 19.38 0.64
CA ALA A 371 23.53 20.01 1.72
C ALA A 371 24.39 18.95 2.41
N SER A 372 25.68 19.27 2.56
CA SER A 372 26.72 18.42 3.12
C SER A 372 26.30 17.75 4.44
N ALA A 373 25.85 16.50 4.38
CA ALA A 373 25.78 15.60 5.53
C ALA A 373 26.85 14.51 5.38
N LYS A 374 27.91 14.60 6.18
CA LYS A 374 28.97 13.59 6.31
C LYS A 374 28.44 12.34 7.03
N PRO A 375 29.07 11.15 6.86
CA PRO A 375 28.39 9.87 7.07
C PRO A 375 28.48 9.28 8.49
N SER A 376 27.37 8.60 8.84
CA SER A 376 27.19 7.38 9.65
C SER A 376 27.47 7.36 11.16
N VAL A 377 26.39 7.19 11.93
CA VAL A 377 26.35 6.68 13.32
C VAL A 377 25.51 5.40 13.33
N PRO A 378 25.98 4.25 13.85
CA PRO A 378 25.17 3.07 14.11
C PRO A 378 24.46 3.12 15.47
N ARG A 379 23.43 2.31 15.57
CA ARG A 379 22.34 2.34 16.53
C ARG A 379 22.61 1.36 17.67
N VAL A 380 22.46 1.80 18.93
CA VAL A 380 22.68 0.95 20.11
C VAL A 380 21.37 0.79 20.90
N LEU A 381 20.97 -0.47 21.13
CA LEU A 381 19.82 -0.85 21.98
C LEU A 381 20.12 -0.58 23.47
N PRO A 382 19.12 -0.40 24.35
CA PRO A 382 19.31 0.03 25.75
C PRO A 382 20.24 -0.86 26.59
N ASP A 383 20.15 -2.20 26.48
CA ASP A 383 21.04 -3.12 27.21
C ASP A 383 22.45 -3.23 26.58
N ALA A 384 22.54 -3.06 25.25
CA ALA A 384 23.81 -3.03 24.54
C ALA A 384 24.61 -1.74 24.80
N ALA A 385 23.95 -0.65 25.20
CA ALA A 385 24.60 0.62 25.54
C ALA A 385 25.41 0.53 26.84
N ALA A 386 24.89 -0.18 27.85
CA ALA A 386 25.60 -0.44 29.09
C ALA A 386 26.82 -1.37 28.84
N LEU A 387 26.65 -2.42 28.04
CA LEU A 387 27.75 -3.32 27.66
C LEU A 387 28.81 -2.60 26.81
N SER A 388 28.40 -1.78 25.84
CA SER A 388 29.32 -0.99 25.00
C SER A 388 30.12 -0.01 25.85
N THR A 389 29.51 0.60 26.87
CA THR A 389 30.21 1.50 27.81
C THR A 389 31.29 0.75 28.59
N ARG A 390 30.97 -0.42 29.15
CA ARG A 390 31.94 -1.26 29.87
C ARG A 390 33.07 -1.75 28.96
N VAL A 391 32.76 -2.12 27.72
CA VAL A 391 33.78 -2.53 26.74
C VAL A 391 34.67 -1.36 26.34
N MET A 392 34.14 -0.15 26.17
CA MET A 392 34.95 1.06 25.94
C MET A 392 35.90 1.35 27.11
N GLU A 393 35.45 1.20 28.36
CA GLU A 393 36.30 1.39 29.54
C GLU A 393 37.45 0.39 29.57
N ILE A 394 37.19 -0.87 29.20
CA ILE A 394 38.23 -1.90 29.07
C ILE A 394 39.25 -1.48 27.99
N PHE A 395 38.81 -1.14 26.77
CA PHE A 395 39.72 -0.72 25.69
C PHE A 395 40.52 0.54 26.05
N ARG A 396 39.91 1.48 26.77
CA ARG A 396 40.58 2.67 27.31
C ARG A 396 41.72 2.29 28.24
N ALA A 397 41.46 1.42 29.21
CA ALA A 397 42.47 0.97 30.17
C ALA A 397 43.60 0.20 29.47
N LYS A 398 43.29 -0.64 28.49
CA LYS A 398 44.29 -1.41 27.73
C LYS A 398 45.10 -0.53 26.78
N ALA A 399 44.49 0.46 26.12
CA ALA A 399 45.19 1.40 25.22
C ALA A 399 46.27 2.19 25.97
N LEU A 400 46.01 2.61 27.21
CA LEU A 400 46.99 3.33 28.04
C LEU A 400 48.27 2.54 28.30
N VAL A 401 48.20 1.20 28.40
CA VAL A 401 49.33 0.34 28.75
C VAL A 401 49.88 -0.49 27.59
N SER A 402 49.21 -0.48 26.43
CA SER A 402 49.60 -1.28 25.26
C SER A 402 50.32 -0.48 24.16
N GLN A 403 50.68 0.76 24.46
CA GLN A 403 51.34 1.70 23.54
C GLN A 403 52.60 1.08 22.94
N GLN A 404 52.80 1.31 21.65
CA GLN A 404 53.97 0.84 20.88
C GLN A 404 54.11 -0.69 20.73
N PHE A 405 53.43 -1.54 21.50
CA PHE A 405 53.47 -3.00 21.28
C PHE A 405 52.80 -3.44 19.97
N HIS A 406 51.87 -2.62 19.45
CA HIS A 406 51.13 -2.91 18.22
C HIS A 406 51.62 -2.12 17.00
N CYS A 407 52.72 -1.37 17.08
CA CYS A 407 53.22 -0.53 15.98
C CYS A 407 53.69 -1.31 14.75
N GLN A 408 54.12 -2.57 14.95
CA GLN A 408 54.50 -3.50 13.88
C GLN A 408 53.35 -4.41 13.43
N SER A 409 52.17 -4.31 14.08
CA SER A 409 51.00 -5.10 13.71
C SER A 409 50.42 -4.62 12.38
N LYS A 410 50.25 -5.54 11.44
CA LYS A 410 49.58 -5.26 10.15
C LYS A 410 48.05 -5.32 10.25
N VAL A 411 47.50 -5.56 11.45
CA VAL A 411 46.06 -5.70 11.68
C VAL A 411 45.38 -4.34 11.54
N ARG A 412 44.33 -4.29 10.73
CA ARG A 412 43.46 -3.12 10.55
C ARG A 412 42.05 -3.46 10.99
N ILE A 413 41.39 -2.50 11.63
CA ILE A 413 39.98 -2.58 12.03
C ILE A 413 39.27 -1.42 11.33
N GLY A 414 38.39 -1.75 10.37
CA GLY A 414 37.81 -0.76 9.47
C GLY A 414 38.88 -0.07 8.61
N THR A 415 38.86 1.26 8.57
CA THR A 415 39.77 2.07 7.76
C THR A 415 41.10 2.39 8.45
N ARG A 416 41.30 2.03 9.72
CA ARG A 416 42.48 2.40 10.54
C ARG A 416 43.27 1.18 11.04
N SER A 417 44.54 1.37 11.36
CA SER A 417 45.38 0.33 11.98
C SER A 417 45.01 0.13 13.46
N LEU A 418 45.37 -1.04 13.99
CA LEU A 418 45.20 -1.30 15.43
C LEU A 418 46.01 -0.32 16.30
N SER A 419 47.20 0.09 15.84
CA SER A 419 48.03 1.08 16.56
C SER A 419 47.41 2.48 16.59
N GLU A 420 46.72 2.89 15.51
CA GLU A 420 45.99 4.17 15.45
C GLU A 420 44.76 4.15 16.38
N TRP A 421 44.11 3.01 16.55
CA TRP A 421 42.96 2.87 17.46
C TRP A 421 43.34 2.87 18.95
N LEU A 422 44.53 2.34 19.27
CA LEU A 422 45.04 2.21 20.65
C LEU A 422 45.97 3.37 21.05
N ASP A 423 46.04 4.44 20.25
CA ASP A 423 46.79 5.64 20.59
C ASP A 423 46.18 6.34 21.82
N PRO A 424 46.89 6.49 22.95
CA PRO A 424 46.39 7.11 24.18
C PRO A 424 45.87 8.53 24.01
N ASP A 425 46.41 9.27 23.05
CA ASP A 425 45.97 10.63 22.76
C ASP A 425 44.53 10.65 22.27
N GLU A 426 44.07 9.54 21.67
CA GLU A 426 42.67 9.32 21.26
C GLU A 426 41.72 8.99 22.42
N TRP A 427 42.26 8.72 23.60
CA TRP A 427 41.50 8.34 24.80
C TRP A 427 41.51 9.42 25.89
N LYS A 428 42.04 10.62 25.65
CA LYS A 428 42.05 11.73 26.65
C LYS A 428 40.63 12.27 26.96
N PRO A 429 40.35 12.78 28.17
CA PRO A 429 38.99 13.16 28.61
C PRO A 429 38.40 14.44 27.98
N ALA A 430 39.09 15.10 27.03
CA ALA A 430 38.54 16.27 26.37
C ALA A 430 37.35 15.87 25.49
N SER A 431 36.22 16.56 25.64
CA SER A 431 34.87 16.28 25.10
C SER A 431 34.73 16.21 23.56
N ARG A 432 35.84 16.05 22.81
CA ARG A 432 35.87 15.88 21.34
C ARG A 432 36.14 14.43 20.88
N HIS A 433 36.46 13.49 21.78
CA HIS A 433 36.90 12.13 21.39
C HIS A 433 35.87 11.01 21.67
N GLN A 434 34.73 11.31 22.30
CA GLN A 434 33.69 10.32 22.60
C GLN A 434 33.09 9.69 21.33
N HIS A 435 33.09 10.43 20.22
CA HIS A 435 32.71 9.95 18.89
C HIS A 435 33.68 8.87 18.36
N ARG A 436 34.99 9.00 18.60
CA ARG A 436 35.99 8.05 18.08
C ARG A 436 36.00 6.71 18.83
N GLN A 437 35.70 6.72 20.12
CA GLN A 437 35.60 5.50 20.93
C GLN A 437 34.43 4.62 20.48
N ARG A 438 33.31 5.25 20.08
CA ARG A 438 32.17 4.57 19.46
C ARG A 438 32.49 4.07 18.05
N GLU A 439 33.21 4.87 17.26
CA GLU A 439 33.70 4.49 15.91
C GLU A 439 34.56 3.21 15.96
N LEU A 440 35.38 3.04 17.00
CA LEU A 440 36.15 1.82 17.23
C LEU A 440 35.24 0.62 17.47
N LEU A 441 34.27 0.70 18.38
CA LEU A 441 33.36 -0.43 18.64
C LEU A 441 32.53 -0.80 17.42
N ASP A 442 32.08 0.19 16.65
CA ASP A 442 31.34 -0.04 15.41
C ASP A 442 32.21 -0.68 14.32
N ALA A 443 33.47 -0.26 14.21
CA ALA A 443 34.42 -0.85 13.28
C ALA A 443 34.80 -2.27 13.71
N LEU A 444 34.98 -2.48 15.01
CA LEU A 444 35.35 -3.77 15.61
C LEU A 444 34.20 -4.77 15.52
N GLY A 445 32.96 -4.38 15.83
CA GLY A 445 31.77 -5.22 15.74
C GLY A 445 31.48 -5.72 14.32
N ARG A 446 31.94 -4.99 13.30
CA ARG A 446 31.84 -5.35 11.88
C ARG A 446 33.10 -6.01 11.30
N ALA A 447 34.18 -6.12 12.09
CA ALA A 447 35.46 -6.63 11.62
C ALA A 447 35.49 -8.17 11.63
N ARG A 448 34.98 -8.82 10.58
CA ARG A 448 35.20 -10.27 10.40
C ARG A 448 36.64 -10.56 9.93
N PRO A 449 37.30 -11.63 10.42
CA PRO A 449 36.81 -12.64 11.36
C PRO A 449 37.06 -12.30 12.85
N TRP A 450 37.56 -11.09 13.16
CA TRP A 450 37.89 -10.65 14.53
C TRP A 450 36.69 -10.70 15.46
N VAL A 451 35.55 -10.16 15.04
CA VAL A 451 34.27 -10.30 15.72
C VAL A 451 33.26 -10.93 14.77
N VAL A 452 32.53 -11.92 15.27
CA VAL A 452 31.36 -12.52 14.66
C VAL A 452 30.18 -12.16 15.56
N ALA A 453 29.42 -11.13 15.16
CA ALA A 453 28.26 -10.65 15.91
C ALA A 453 27.28 -11.79 16.22
N GLY A 454 26.89 -11.92 17.48
CA GLY A 454 25.97 -12.94 17.99
C GLY A 454 26.64 -14.29 18.27
N ALA A 455 27.96 -14.40 18.06
CA ALA A 455 28.72 -15.64 18.26
C ALA A 455 30.15 -15.37 18.74
N SER A 456 30.30 -15.01 20.02
CA SER A 456 31.58 -14.79 20.71
C SER A 456 32.51 -16.00 20.60
N SER A 457 31.97 -17.22 20.69
CA SER A 457 32.72 -18.48 20.54
C SER A 457 33.34 -18.68 19.15
N LYS A 458 32.82 -17.99 18.12
CA LYS A 458 33.34 -18.03 16.73
C LYS A 458 34.22 -16.82 16.39
N SER A 459 34.35 -15.87 17.31
CA SER A 459 35.12 -14.64 17.10
C SER A 459 36.61 -14.88 17.31
N LEU A 460 37.43 -14.51 16.33
CA LEU A 460 38.88 -14.67 16.42
C LEU A 460 39.46 -13.89 17.61
N LEU A 461 38.89 -12.73 17.94
CA LEU A 461 39.32 -11.93 19.10
C LEU A 461 39.23 -12.73 20.40
N VAL A 462 38.09 -13.40 20.65
CA VAL A 462 37.89 -14.21 21.88
C VAL A 462 38.86 -15.39 21.91
N ARG A 463 39.12 -16.00 20.75
CA ARG A 463 40.10 -17.09 20.63
C ARG A 463 41.53 -16.63 20.93
N GLU A 464 41.94 -15.46 20.45
CA GLU A 464 43.28 -14.90 20.72
C GLU A 464 43.46 -14.48 22.19
N LEU A 465 42.36 -14.14 22.89
CA LEU A 465 42.33 -13.82 24.32
C LEU A 465 42.29 -15.06 25.24
N SER A 466 41.88 -16.21 24.71
CA SER A 466 41.74 -17.48 25.44
C SER A 466 43.05 -18.27 25.48
N TRP A 467 43.11 -19.32 26.30
CA TRP A 467 44.29 -20.20 26.45
C TRP A 467 44.77 -20.71 25.08
N GLY A 468 46.06 -20.48 24.78
CA GLY A 468 46.68 -20.82 23.49
C GLY A 468 46.65 -19.71 22.42
N GLY A 469 45.96 -18.59 22.68
CA GLY A 469 45.96 -17.40 21.83
C GLY A 469 47.15 -16.47 22.10
N ARG A 470 47.51 -15.62 21.13
CA ARG A 470 48.67 -14.71 21.25
C ARG A 470 48.47 -13.57 22.23
N MET A 471 47.23 -13.30 22.61
CA MET A 471 46.84 -12.26 23.58
C MET A 471 46.40 -12.86 24.92
N PHE A 472 46.67 -14.15 25.16
CA PHE A 472 46.37 -14.81 26.41
C PHE A 472 47.04 -14.10 27.59
N GLY A 473 46.26 -13.76 28.61
CA GLY A 473 46.72 -13.01 29.80
C GLY A 473 46.67 -11.48 29.66
N ALA A 474 46.35 -10.93 28.48
CA ALA A 474 46.20 -9.48 28.31
C ALA A 474 44.88 -8.93 28.91
N PHE A 475 43.87 -9.79 29.03
CA PHE A 475 42.55 -9.47 29.61
C PHE A 475 42.25 -10.46 30.74
N THR A 476 41.58 -9.98 31.79
CA THR A 476 41.09 -10.82 32.89
C THR A 476 39.87 -11.62 32.46
N ASN A 477 39.54 -12.68 33.20
CA ASN A 477 38.34 -13.50 32.93
C ASN A 477 37.05 -12.66 32.88
N ASN A 478 36.92 -11.65 33.76
CA ASN A 478 35.75 -10.77 33.77
C ASN A 478 35.69 -9.82 32.56
N GLU A 479 36.84 -9.33 32.09
CA GLU A 479 36.92 -8.49 30.90
C GLU A 479 36.59 -9.30 29.64
N VAL A 480 37.09 -10.53 29.52
CA VAL A 480 36.76 -11.43 28.41
C VAL A 480 35.27 -11.81 28.44
N ALA A 481 34.70 -12.12 29.60
CA ALA A 481 33.27 -12.39 29.73
C ALA A 481 32.40 -11.18 29.34
N THR A 482 32.84 -9.97 29.67
CA THR A 482 32.18 -8.72 29.28
C THR A 482 32.24 -8.51 27.76
N LEU A 483 33.38 -8.79 27.14
CA LEU A 483 33.55 -8.78 25.68
C LEU A 483 32.66 -9.84 24.99
N CYS A 484 32.60 -11.07 25.51
CA CYS A 484 31.73 -12.10 24.96
C CYS A 484 30.25 -11.70 25.04
N SER A 485 29.81 -11.19 26.21
CA SER A 485 28.44 -10.71 26.39
C SER A 485 28.10 -9.57 25.43
N TRP A 486 29.05 -8.66 25.19
CA TRP A 486 28.89 -7.60 24.18
C TRP A 486 28.80 -8.17 22.76
N ILE A 487 29.70 -9.08 22.36
CA ILE A 487 29.70 -9.71 21.03
C ILE A 487 28.41 -10.50 20.80
N ASP A 488 27.95 -11.25 21.78
CA ASP A 488 26.73 -12.05 21.70
C ASP A 488 25.47 -11.16 21.66
N ALA A 489 25.54 -9.96 22.23
CA ALA A 489 24.50 -8.92 22.13
C ALA A 489 24.54 -8.14 20.81
N LEU A 490 25.63 -8.22 20.02
CA LEU A 490 25.63 -7.71 18.65
C LEU A 490 24.76 -8.66 17.82
N GLY A 491 23.57 -8.24 17.37
CA GLY A 491 22.74 -9.08 16.49
C GLY A 491 23.51 -9.55 15.24
N PRO A 492 23.24 -10.74 14.69
CA PRO A 492 23.94 -11.23 13.51
C PRO A 492 23.81 -10.22 12.37
N ASP A 493 24.95 -9.76 11.83
CA ASP A 493 25.13 -8.90 10.64
C ASP A 493 23.87 -8.83 9.74
N GLU A 494 23.03 -7.82 9.95
CA GLU A 494 21.89 -7.51 9.09
C GLU A 494 22.42 -6.99 7.74
N LYS A 495 22.70 -7.91 6.82
CA LYS A 495 22.77 -7.62 5.38
C LYS A 495 21.44 -7.85 4.67
N ALA A 496 20.31 -7.78 5.38
CA ALA A 496 18.98 -7.80 4.78
C ALA A 496 18.05 -6.94 5.65
N SER A 497 17.77 -5.72 5.19
CA SER A 497 16.80 -4.74 5.74
C SER A 497 17.02 -4.30 7.21
N PRO A 498 16.72 -3.04 7.57
CA PRO A 498 16.77 -2.63 8.97
C PRO A 498 15.75 -3.43 9.78
N SER A 499 16.21 -4.05 10.88
CA SER A 499 15.38 -4.71 11.88
C SER A 499 14.06 -3.96 12.16
N PRO A 500 12.88 -4.62 12.13
CA PRO A 500 11.60 -4.06 12.59
C PRO A 500 11.65 -3.51 14.03
N SER A 501 12.70 -3.81 14.79
CA SER A 501 12.91 -3.33 16.15
C SER A 501 12.84 -1.79 16.28
N LEU A 502 13.18 -1.01 15.23
CA LEU A 502 13.04 0.45 15.29
C LEU A 502 11.61 0.90 15.40
N TYR A 503 10.78 0.37 14.51
CA TYR A 503 9.38 0.65 14.51
C TYR A 503 8.80 0.38 15.90
N TRP A 504 8.98 -0.84 16.44
CA TRP A 504 8.45 -1.23 17.75
C TRP A 504 8.95 -0.35 18.90
N SER A 505 10.26 -0.03 18.91
CA SER A 505 10.84 0.81 19.97
C SER A 505 10.33 2.25 19.91
N PHE A 506 10.21 2.82 18.71
CA PHE A 506 9.81 4.21 18.52
C PHE A 506 8.31 4.38 18.73
N SER A 507 7.50 3.44 18.23
CA SER A 507 6.04 3.42 18.43
C SER A 507 5.64 3.01 19.85
N GLN A 508 6.59 2.59 20.69
CA GLN A 508 6.35 2.06 22.05
C GLN A 508 5.37 0.88 22.07
N ARG A 509 5.38 0.04 21.03
CA ARG A 509 4.51 -1.14 20.90
C ARG A 509 5.32 -2.41 21.09
N ARG A 510 4.67 -3.47 21.59
CA ARG A 510 5.31 -4.79 21.71
C ARG A 510 5.45 -5.43 20.32
N PRO A 511 6.61 -6.03 19.99
CA PRO A 511 6.75 -6.78 18.75
C PRO A 511 5.72 -7.91 18.62
N VAL A 512 5.10 -8.00 17.46
CA VAL A 512 4.19 -9.10 17.08
C VAL A 512 4.70 -9.72 15.79
N ALA A 513 4.91 -11.04 15.80
CA ALA A 513 5.37 -11.77 14.64
C ALA A 513 4.30 -11.77 13.54
N SER A 514 4.71 -11.69 12.28
CA SER A 514 3.77 -11.64 11.15
C SER A 514 2.88 -12.88 11.02
N PRO A 515 3.36 -14.12 11.27
CA PRO A 515 2.49 -15.29 11.31
C PRO A 515 1.36 -15.19 12.35
N ASP A 516 1.66 -14.62 13.52
CA ASP A 516 0.65 -14.45 14.59
C ASP A 516 -0.38 -13.39 14.18
N ALA A 517 0.08 -12.22 13.72
CA ALA A 517 -0.80 -11.13 13.30
C ALA A 517 -1.69 -11.50 12.10
N VAL A 518 -1.12 -12.17 11.09
CA VAL A 518 -1.88 -12.65 9.92
C VAL A 518 -2.79 -13.82 10.30
N GLY A 519 -2.37 -14.67 11.24
CA GLY A 519 -3.15 -15.78 11.75
C GLY A 519 -4.48 -15.38 12.40
N GLU A 520 -4.61 -14.14 12.90
CA GLU A 520 -5.84 -13.58 13.46
C GLU A 520 -6.87 -13.12 12.40
N LEU A 521 -6.45 -12.93 11.14
CA LEU A 521 -7.26 -12.34 10.07
C LEU A 521 -8.31 -13.31 9.49
N ARG A 522 -9.12 -13.96 10.32
CA ARG A 522 -10.03 -15.05 9.88
C ARG A 522 -11.49 -14.64 9.79
N ASP A 523 -11.91 -13.70 10.62
CA ASP A 523 -13.31 -13.30 10.75
C ASP A 523 -13.62 -12.06 9.87
N PRO A 524 -14.41 -12.21 8.79
CA PRO A 524 -14.77 -11.09 7.92
C PRO A 524 -15.68 -10.06 8.58
N ALA A 525 -16.26 -10.35 9.75
CA ALA A 525 -16.96 -9.33 10.54
C ALA A 525 -16.01 -8.40 11.31
N CYS A 526 -14.71 -8.71 11.36
CA CYS A 526 -13.75 -8.07 12.26
C CYS A 526 -12.46 -7.59 11.59
N HIS A 527 -12.07 -8.24 10.51
CA HIS A 527 -10.74 -8.07 9.92
C HIS A 527 -10.85 -7.74 8.43
N HIS A 528 -9.88 -6.97 7.97
CA HIS A 528 -9.59 -6.77 6.57
C HIS A 528 -8.08 -6.55 6.42
N PRO A 529 -7.38 -7.23 5.48
CA PRO A 529 -7.85 -8.33 4.65
C PRO A 529 -8.24 -9.55 5.49
N VAL A 530 -8.85 -10.54 4.84
CA VAL A 530 -9.28 -11.79 5.47
C VAL A 530 -8.58 -12.97 4.80
N MET A 531 -7.94 -13.81 5.62
CA MET A 531 -7.35 -15.08 5.23
C MET A 531 -8.37 -16.21 5.47
N LEU A 532 -9.06 -16.61 4.41
CA LEU A 532 -9.97 -17.77 4.45
C LEU A 532 -9.18 -19.08 4.24
N PRO A 533 -9.44 -20.13 5.04
CA PRO A 533 -8.85 -21.45 4.80
C PRO A 533 -9.16 -22.00 3.40
N SER A 534 -8.21 -22.73 2.79
CA SER A 534 -8.39 -23.34 1.46
C SER A 534 -9.60 -24.30 1.37
N SER A 535 -10.04 -24.90 2.49
CA SER A 535 -11.20 -25.80 2.55
C SER A 535 -12.54 -25.06 2.41
N THR A 536 -12.62 -23.79 2.82
CA THR A 536 -13.84 -22.96 2.69
C THR A 536 -14.06 -22.40 1.29
N ARG A 537 -13.10 -22.58 0.35
CA ARG A 537 -13.27 -22.19 -1.06
C ARG A 537 -14.46 -22.92 -1.73
N GLY A 538 -14.82 -24.11 -1.26
CA GLY A 538 -15.93 -24.91 -1.79
C GLY A 538 -17.31 -24.54 -1.23
N ASP A 539 -17.39 -24.00 -0.01
CA ASP A 539 -18.66 -23.82 0.70
C ASP A 539 -19.38 -22.51 0.36
N ALA A 540 -18.65 -21.42 0.09
CA ALA A 540 -19.28 -20.21 -0.46
C ALA A 540 -19.85 -20.44 -1.87
N ALA A 541 -19.23 -21.35 -2.63
CA ALA A 541 -19.75 -21.81 -3.92
C ALA A 541 -20.92 -22.81 -3.77
N SER A 542 -21.08 -23.47 -2.61
CA SER A 542 -22.13 -24.47 -2.38
C SER A 542 -23.48 -23.84 -2.04
N THR A 543 -23.51 -22.72 -1.28
CA THR A 543 -24.72 -21.90 -1.13
C THR A 543 -25.10 -21.17 -2.41
N ALA A 544 -24.13 -20.87 -3.28
CA ALA A 544 -24.43 -20.42 -4.64
C ALA A 544 -25.09 -21.53 -5.49
N ASN A 545 -24.63 -22.79 -5.40
CA ASN A 545 -25.02 -23.88 -6.31
C ASN A 545 -26.42 -24.49 -6.09
N ALA A 546 -27.14 -24.13 -5.02
CA ALA A 546 -28.37 -24.84 -4.62
C ALA A 546 -29.70 -24.31 -5.21
N ALA A 547 -29.71 -23.23 -6.01
CA ALA A 547 -30.95 -22.70 -6.57
C ALA A 547 -30.97 -22.67 -8.11
N SER A 548 -31.81 -23.55 -8.65
CA SER A 548 -32.55 -23.44 -9.91
C SER A 548 -31.75 -23.28 -11.23
N ARG A 549 -31.63 -24.39 -11.95
CA ARG A 549 -31.40 -24.41 -13.42
C ARG A 549 -32.70 -24.12 -14.17
N ASP A 550 -33.38 -23.02 -13.87
CA ASP A 550 -34.56 -22.63 -14.65
C ASP A 550 -34.13 -21.65 -15.75
N PRO A 551 -34.16 -22.07 -17.04
CA PRO A 551 -33.82 -21.20 -18.16
C PRO A 551 -34.99 -20.24 -18.45
N ALA A 552 -35.33 -19.38 -17.49
CA ALA A 552 -36.34 -18.35 -17.67
C ALA A 552 -35.72 -17.08 -18.27
N ALA A 553 -36.07 -16.82 -19.54
CA ALA A 553 -35.91 -15.59 -20.32
C ALA A 553 -34.61 -14.79 -20.10
N LEU A 554 -33.57 -15.16 -20.84
CA LEU A 554 -32.41 -14.29 -21.12
C LEU A 554 -32.91 -12.90 -21.55
N GLY A 555 -32.61 -11.85 -20.77
CA GLY A 555 -32.88 -10.45 -21.12
C GLY A 555 -34.01 -9.75 -20.36
N ALA A 556 -34.74 -10.43 -19.46
CA ALA A 556 -35.71 -9.77 -18.59
C ALA A 556 -35.01 -9.30 -17.31
N GLU A 557 -34.66 -8.02 -17.18
CA GLU A 557 -34.06 -7.40 -15.99
C GLU A 557 -34.95 -7.60 -14.74
N PRO A 558 -34.77 -8.67 -13.94
CA PRO A 558 -35.79 -9.12 -13.00
C PRO A 558 -36.06 -8.10 -11.90
N TRP A 559 -35.06 -7.27 -11.56
CA TRP A 559 -35.19 -6.21 -10.57
C TRP A 559 -36.13 -5.06 -10.98
N LYS A 560 -36.37 -4.88 -12.29
CA LYS A 560 -37.31 -3.86 -12.80
C LYS A 560 -38.76 -4.30 -12.64
N THR A 561 -39.05 -5.59 -12.77
CA THR A 561 -40.42 -6.14 -12.66
C THR A 561 -40.75 -6.70 -11.29
N GLN A 562 -39.75 -6.94 -10.42
CA GLN A 562 -39.95 -7.48 -9.09
C GLN A 562 -40.81 -6.56 -8.21
N GLU A 563 -41.89 -7.13 -7.67
CA GLU A 563 -42.80 -6.46 -6.73
C GLU A 563 -42.06 -5.97 -5.47
N PRO A 564 -42.48 -4.82 -4.88
CA PRO A 564 -41.92 -4.35 -3.62
C PRO A 564 -42.12 -5.35 -2.48
N LEU A 565 -41.08 -5.54 -1.66
CA LEU A 565 -41.20 -6.30 -0.41
C LEU A 565 -42.18 -5.61 0.55
N LYS A 566 -42.91 -6.40 1.34
CA LYS A 566 -43.76 -5.86 2.42
C LYS A 566 -42.89 -5.25 3.53
N PRO A 567 -43.36 -4.30 4.33
CA PRO A 567 -42.60 -3.84 5.49
C PRO A 567 -42.31 -5.00 6.48
N PRO A 568 -41.08 -5.16 6.99
CA PRO A 568 -40.75 -6.20 7.97
C PRO A 568 -41.52 -6.03 9.28
N SER A 569 -41.85 -7.16 9.94
CA SER A 569 -42.40 -7.15 11.30
C SER A 569 -41.33 -6.69 12.30
N LYS A 570 -41.76 -5.99 13.36
CA LYS A 570 -40.87 -5.60 14.46
C LYS A 570 -40.29 -6.82 15.20
N ASP A 571 -40.97 -7.96 15.17
CA ASP A 571 -40.49 -9.21 15.78
C ASP A 571 -39.28 -9.79 15.02
N ARG A 572 -39.07 -9.38 13.77
CA ARG A 572 -37.93 -9.78 12.92
C ARG A 572 -36.84 -8.70 12.89
N LEU A 573 -36.83 -7.78 13.85
CA LEU A 573 -35.81 -6.74 13.95
C LEU A 573 -34.38 -7.29 14.13
N PRO A 574 -34.12 -8.36 14.91
CA PRO A 574 -32.79 -8.97 14.99
C PRO A 574 -32.26 -9.44 13.62
N ASP A 575 -33.10 -10.15 12.84
CA ASP A 575 -32.76 -10.56 11.47
C ASP A 575 -32.54 -9.35 10.57
N THR A 576 -33.40 -8.33 10.68
CA THR A 576 -33.32 -7.10 9.90
C THR A 576 -31.99 -6.38 10.14
N VAL A 577 -31.58 -6.23 11.40
CA VAL A 577 -30.34 -5.57 11.79
C VAL A 577 -29.11 -6.34 11.33
N ALA A 578 -29.08 -7.66 11.51
CA ALA A 578 -27.95 -8.47 11.06
C ALA A 578 -27.76 -8.39 9.54
N LEU A 579 -28.85 -8.49 8.77
CA LEU A 579 -28.81 -8.36 7.32
C LEU A 579 -28.50 -6.94 6.87
N TRP A 580 -29.00 -5.92 7.59
CA TRP A 580 -28.71 -4.51 7.33
C TRP A 580 -27.20 -4.24 7.35
N PHE A 581 -26.53 -4.60 8.44
CA PHE A 581 -25.11 -4.31 8.57
C PHE A 581 -24.23 -5.17 7.65
N ALA A 582 -24.59 -6.44 7.45
CA ALA A 582 -23.82 -7.31 6.56
C ALA A 582 -23.87 -6.85 5.09
N HIS A 583 -25.00 -6.31 4.62
CA HIS A 583 -25.09 -5.88 3.21
C HIS A 583 -24.29 -4.62 2.90
N ILE A 584 -23.96 -3.79 3.89
CA ILE A 584 -23.13 -2.58 3.69
C ILE A 584 -21.74 -2.98 3.18
N GLY A 585 -21.23 -4.14 3.61
CA GLY A 585 -19.94 -4.66 3.17
C GLY A 585 -19.89 -5.27 1.77
N LEU A 586 -21.02 -5.42 1.05
CA LEU A 586 -21.07 -6.21 -0.20
C LEU A 586 -20.08 -5.74 -1.27
N LEU A 587 -19.94 -4.43 -1.46
CA LEU A 587 -19.18 -3.86 -2.58
C LEU A 587 -17.95 -3.05 -2.16
N GLU A 588 -17.73 -2.79 -0.87
CA GLU A 588 -16.67 -1.89 -0.40
C GLU A 588 -15.25 -2.36 -0.76
N ASN A 589 -15.05 -3.65 -1.02
CA ASN A 589 -13.76 -4.22 -1.41
C ASN A 589 -13.45 -4.14 -2.91
N THR A 590 -14.43 -3.75 -3.74
CA THR A 590 -14.26 -3.63 -5.20
C THR A 590 -13.35 -2.46 -5.60
N ILE A 591 -13.17 -1.48 -4.72
CA ILE A 591 -12.42 -0.24 -4.98
C ILE A 591 -11.03 -0.20 -4.34
N ASN A 592 -10.55 -1.32 -3.80
CA ASN A 592 -9.28 -1.36 -3.05
C ASN A 592 -8.04 -1.14 -3.93
N VAL A 593 -8.14 -1.41 -5.23
CA VAL A 593 -7.01 -1.39 -6.18
C VAL A 593 -7.30 -0.38 -7.30
N PRO A 594 -6.67 0.82 -7.29
CA PRO A 594 -6.98 1.90 -8.23
C PRO A 594 -6.84 1.54 -9.71
N SER A 595 -5.85 0.71 -10.06
CA SER A 595 -5.66 0.26 -11.45
C SER A 595 -6.81 -0.60 -11.98
N ARG A 596 -7.63 -1.20 -11.11
CA ARG A 596 -8.81 -1.99 -11.49
C ARG A 596 -10.09 -1.16 -11.56
N THR A 597 -10.09 0.02 -10.93
CA THR A 597 -11.27 0.88 -10.83
C THR A 597 -11.40 1.90 -11.96
N ALA A 598 -10.36 2.03 -12.80
CA ALA A 598 -10.32 2.95 -13.94
C ALA A 598 -11.21 2.51 -15.13
N CYS A 599 -12.48 2.23 -14.87
CA CYS A 599 -13.48 1.86 -15.89
C CYS A 599 -14.91 2.32 -15.48
N PRO A 600 -15.86 2.40 -16.44
CA PRO A 600 -17.22 2.89 -16.16
C PRO A 600 -17.98 2.11 -15.09
N LEU A 601 -17.80 0.78 -15.06
CA LEU A 601 -18.42 -0.11 -14.07
C LEU A 601 -18.05 0.29 -12.63
N HIS A 602 -16.75 0.38 -12.33
CA HIS A 602 -16.27 0.69 -10.99
C HIS A 602 -16.50 2.16 -10.62
N ALA A 603 -16.50 3.07 -11.59
CA ALA A 603 -16.92 4.45 -11.38
C ALA A 603 -18.38 4.50 -10.88
N SER A 604 -19.27 3.67 -11.44
CA SER A 604 -20.65 3.56 -10.97
C SER A 604 -20.77 2.92 -9.57
N ILE A 605 -19.96 1.89 -9.28
CA ILE A 605 -19.87 1.29 -7.94
C ILE A 605 -19.39 2.33 -6.91
N LEU A 606 -18.42 3.18 -7.26
CA LEU A 606 -17.94 4.23 -6.35
C LEU A 606 -19.04 5.23 -6.01
N ARG A 607 -19.83 5.71 -6.98
CA ARG A 607 -21.00 6.59 -6.71
C ARG A 607 -22.01 5.94 -5.75
N LEU A 608 -22.20 4.63 -5.88
CA LEU A 608 -23.04 3.86 -4.97
C LEU A 608 -22.45 3.86 -3.56
N LEU A 609 -21.17 3.53 -3.40
CA LEU A 609 -20.50 3.50 -2.10
C LEU A 609 -20.47 4.87 -1.43
N ARG A 610 -20.27 5.95 -2.22
CA ARG A 610 -20.38 7.34 -1.76
C ARG A 610 -21.76 7.63 -1.19
N ALA A 611 -22.83 7.23 -1.90
CA ALA A 611 -24.18 7.37 -1.39
C ALA A 611 -24.37 6.61 -0.07
N GLN A 612 -23.91 5.37 0.03
CA GLN A 612 -24.02 4.55 1.24
C GLN A 612 -23.28 5.15 2.44
N ALA A 613 -22.12 5.74 2.21
CA ALA A 613 -21.32 6.43 3.23
C ALA A 613 -21.87 7.83 3.58
N GLY A 614 -22.98 8.23 2.96
CA GLY A 614 -23.67 9.49 3.25
C GLY A 614 -22.92 10.70 2.73
N PHE A 615 -22.19 10.58 1.61
CA PHE A 615 -21.62 11.73 0.89
C PHE A 615 -22.69 12.46 0.08
N GLU A 616 -22.49 13.74 -0.20
CA GLU A 616 -23.36 14.47 -1.12
C GLU A 616 -23.25 13.92 -2.56
N ARG A 617 -24.15 14.37 -3.45
CA ARG A 617 -24.11 14.00 -4.86
C ARG A 617 -22.86 14.60 -5.51
N GLU A 618 -22.23 13.80 -6.36
CA GLU A 618 -21.06 14.18 -7.14
C GLU A 618 -21.37 15.38 -8.05
N THR A 619 -20.40 16.30 -8.17
CA THR A 619 -20.49 17.47 -9.07
C THR A 619 -19.23 17.59 -9.93
N ASP A 620 -19.17 18.61 -10.77
CA ASP A 620 -17.95 18.96 -11.53
C ASP A 620 -16.92 19.72 -10.70
N ILE A 621 -17.27 20.10 -9.48
CA ILE A 621 -16.42 20.80 -8.52
C ILE A 621 -16.05 19.82 -7.41
N VAL A 622 -14.77 19.78 -7.06
CA VAL A 622 -14.24 18.98 -5.94
C VAL A 622 -14.86 19.48 -4.64
N ALA A 623 -15.32 18.56 -3.79
CA ALA A 623 -15.99 18.93 -2.54
C ALA A 623 -14.99 19.39 -1.48
N GLY A 624 -13.85 18.72 -1.35
CA GLY A 624 -12.79 19.11 -0.42
C GLY A 624 -13.30 19.28 1.01
N MET A 625 -12.88 20.37 1.67
CA MET A 625 -13.28 20.68 3.05
C MET A 625 -14.78 20.98 3.23
N ASP A 626 -15.57 21.24 2.17
CA ASP A 626 -17.00 21.53 2.33
C ASP A 626 -17.79 20.29 2.76
N GLU A 627 -17.45 19.12 2.19
CA GLU A 627 -18.02 17.85 2.61
C GLU A 627 -17.60 17.51 4.06
N LEU A 628 -16.36 17.82 4.45
CA LEU A 628 -15.86 17.72 5.84
C LEU A 628 -16.49 18.71 6.81
N LYS A 629 -17.17 19.76 6.35
CA LYS A 629 -17.90 20.74 7.18
C LYS A 629 -19.41 20.54 7.15
N ARG A 630 -19.92 19.72 6.23
CA ARG A 630 -21.36 19.47 6.03
C ARG A 630 -22.02 18.91 7.28
N HIS A 631 -23.17 19.48 7.67
CA HIS A 631 -23.87 19.15 8.91
C HIS A 631 -24.57 17.79 8.89
N THR A 632 -25.30 17.47 7.82
CA THR A 632 -26.06 16.22 7.71
C THR A 632 -25.22 15.18 6.98
N ARG A 633 -24.86 14.05 7.59
CA ARG A 633 -24.00 13.02 6.97
C ARG A 633 -24.54 11.60 7.07
N THR A 634 -25.84 11.46 7.27
CA THR A 634 -26.51 10.18 7.51
C THR A 634 -26.11 9.13 6.47
N SER A 635 -25.38 8.14 6.93
CA SER A 635 -24.92 6.95 6.20
C SER A 635 -25.80 5.75 6.51
N LEU A 636 -25.62 4.65 5.79
CA LEU A 636 -26.32 3.40 6.12
C LEU A 636 -25.94 2.85 7.51
N VAL A 637 -24.75 3.16 8.03
CA VAL A 637 -24.39 2.80 9.41
C VAL A 637 -25.24 3.59 10.40
N ASP A 638 -25.44 4.89 10.17
CA ASP A 638 -26.27 5.74 11.05
C ASP A 638 -27.74 5.27 11.06
N VAL A 639 -28.28 4.92 9.89
CA VAL A 639 -29.61 4.30 9.78
C VAL A 639 -29.66 2.98 10.57
N GLY A 640 -28.63 2.15 10.45
CA GLY A 640 -28.54 0.88 11.17
C GLY A 640 -28.48 1.04 12.70
N LEU A 641 -27.76 2.06 13.18
CA LEU A 641 -27.69 2.39 14.60
C LEU A 641 -29.05 2.88 15.14
N GLU A 642 -29.82 3.61 14.33
CA GLU A 642 -31.20 3.96 14.67
C GLU A 642 -32.10 2.72 14.76
N LEU A 643 -31.98 1.75 13.84
CA LEU A 643 -32.70 0.47 13.95
C LEU A 643 -32.36 -0.27 15.24
N ILE A 644 -31.09 -0.28 15.65
CA ILE A 644 -30.64 -0.88 16.92
C ILE A 644 -31.25 -0.17 18.14
N SER A 645 -31.61 1.11 18.06
CA SER A 645 -32.30 1.82 19.15
C SER A 645 -33.68 1.26 19.49
N HIS A 646 -34.27 0.46 18.59
CA HIS A 646 -35.54 -0.22 18.81
C HIS A 646 -35.39 -1.66 19.36
N MET A 647 -34.17 -2.17 19.50
CA MET A 647 -33.91 -3.47 20.12
C MET A 647 -33.75 -3.33 21.64
N ASP A 648 -34.08 -4.39 22.39
CA ASP A 648 -33.82 -4.40 23.83
C ASP A 648 -32.31 -4.43 24.10
N ARG A 649 -31.82 -3.49 24.91
CA ARG A 649 -30.39 -3.32 25.24
C ARG A 649 -30.06 -3.86 26.63
N CYS A 650 -30.99 -4.56 27.30
CA CYS A 650 -30.80 -5.09 28.64
C CYS A 650 -29.43 -5.82 28.77
N ALA A 651 -28.52 -5.19 29.52
CA ALA A 651 -27.15 -5.61 29.89
C ALA A 651 -25.96 -5.30 28.95
N HIS A 652 -26.11 -4.60 27.81
CA HIS A 652 -24.97 -4.31 26.91
C HIS A 652 -24.81 -2.82 26.56
N ALA A 653 -23.55 -2.36 26.44
CA ALA A 653 -23.20 -1.04 25.90
C ALA A 653 -23.62 -0.94 24.41
N GLU A 654 -23.71 0.29 23.88
CA GLU A 654 -23.98 0.48 22.45
C GLU A 654 -22.96 -0.30 21.60
N PRO A 655 -23.39 -1.01 20.54
CA PRO A 655 -22.48 -1.77 19.69
C PRO A 655 -21.39 -0.86 19.13
N ALA A 656 -20.12 -1.21 19.37
CA ALA A 656 -18.98 -0.42 18.91
C ALA A 656 -18.44 -0.88 17.54
N SER A 657 -18.90 -2.04 17.07
CA SER A 657 -18.39 -2.71 15.88
C SER A 657 -19.45 -3.58 15.21
N LEU A 658 -19.21 -3.97 13.96
CA LEU A 658 -20.02 -4.96 13.24
C LEU A 658 -20.16 -6.28 14.03
N GLN A 659 -19.08 -6.73 14.68
CA GLN A 659 -19.12 -7.95 15.47
C GLN A 659 -20.10 -7.85 16.65
N ASP A 660 -20.13 -6.72 17.34
CA ASP A 660 -21.05 -6.49 18.45
C ASP A 660 -22.50 -6.43 17.98
N VAL A 661 -22.74 -5.85 16.80
CA VAL A 661 -24.07 -5.85 16.16
C VAL A 661 -24.54 -7.28 15.88
N LEU A 662 -23.69 -8.13 15.30
CA LEU A 662 -24.05 -9.52 15.00
C LEU A 662 -24.28 -10.34 16.28
N ARG A 663 -23.48 -10.11 17.34
CA ARG A 663 -23.70 -10.73 18.65
C ARG A 663 -25.01 -10.28 19.30
N LEU A 664 -25.34 -8.99 19.20
CA LEU A 664 -26.60 -8.44 19.72
C LEU A 664 -27.81 -9.02 18.98
N ALA A 665 -27.75 -9.14 17.65
CA ALA A 665 -28.79 -9.79 16.88
C ALA A 665 -28.97 -11.25 17.31
N ALA A 666 -27.88 -12.00 17.44
CA ALA A 666 -27.91 -13.39 17.88
C ALA A 666 -28.50 -13.55 19.30
N SER A 667 -28.16 -12.67 20.25
CA SER A 667 -28.69 -12.75 21.61
C SER A 667 -30.18 -12.38 21.70
N GLN A 668 -30.71 -11.66 20.71
CA GLN A 668 -32.10 -11.21 20.64
C GLN A 668 -32.98 -12.09 19.74
N GLY A 669 -32.56 -13.33 19.44
CA GLY A 669 -33.38 -14.30 18.73
C GLY A 669 -33.31 -14.22 17.20
N GLN A 670 -32.20 -13.75 16.64
CA GLN A 670 -31.92 -13.88 15.21
C GLN A 670 -32.09 -15.32 14.72
N GLY A 671 -32.80 -15.52 13.61
CA GLY A 671 -32.99 -16.82 12.99
C GLY A 671 -31.73 -17.37 12.33
N GLU A 672 -31.60 -18.70 12.27
CA GLU A 672 -30.41 -19.37 11.73
C GLU A 672 -30.18 -19.04 10.24
N ALA A 673 -31.26 -18.92 9.45
CA ALA A 673 -31.18 -18.56 8.04
C ALA A 673 -30.58 -17.16 7.82
N SER A 674 -30.96 -16.18 8.63
CA SER A 674 -30.44 -14.81 8.52
C SER A 674 -28.99 -14.72 8.99
N ALA A 675 -28.62 -15.49 10.02
CA ALA A 675 -27.24 -15.59 10.49
C ALA A 675 -26.32 -16.18 9.41
N ARG A 676 -26.77 -17.25 8.74
CA ARG A 676 -26.04 -17.83 7.58
C ARG A 676 -25.93 -16.83 6.44
N LEU A 677 -27.02 -16.18 6.06
CA LEU A 677 -27.00 -15.20 4.97
C LEU A 677 -26.08 -14.01 5.26
N ALA A 678 -26.11 -13.47 6.48
CA ALA A 678 -25.20 -12.39 6.90
C ALA A 678 -23.73 -12.82 6.82
N SER A 679 -23.40 -14.01 7.32
CA SER A 679 -22.06 -14.59 7.22
C SER A 679 -21.63 -14.79 5.75
N ASP A 680 -22.51 -15.33 4.90
CA ASP A 680 -22.21 -15.60 3.50
C ASP A 680 -21.97 -14.31 2.70
N MET A 681 -22.76 -13.25 2.94
CA MET A 681 -22.51 -11.95 2.32
C MET A 681 -21.13 -11.41 2.67
N LEU A 682 -20.75 -11.44 3.95
CA LEU A 682 -19.44 -10.98 4.41
C LEU A 682 -18.31 -11.81 3.80
N ARG A 683 -18.45 -13.15 3.75
CA ARG A 683 -17.45 -14.05 3.15
C ARG A 683 -17.32 -13.87 1.64
N CYS A 684 -18.41 -13.70 0.91
CA CYS A 684 -18.36 -13.44 -0.52
C CYS A 684 -17.75 -12.06 -0.82
N SER A 685 -18.00 -11.06 0.03
CA SER A 685 -17.51 -9.69 -0.15
C SER A 685 -16.00 -9.53 -0.03
N VAL A 686 -15.29 -10.48 0.60
CA VAL A 686 -13.81 -10.45 0.68
C VAL A 686 -13.13 -10.94 -0.60
N ARG A 687 -13.91 -11.48 -1.56
CA ARG A 687 -13.45 -11.91 -2.88
C ARG A 687 -14.26 -11.21 -3.99
N PRO A 688 -14.18 -9.87 -4.09
CA PRO A 688 -15.00 -9.07 -4.99
C PRO A 688 -14.77 -9.35 -6.48
N ILE A 689 -13.57 -9.77 -6.90
CA ILE A 689 -13.26 -10.05 -8.30
C ILE A 689 -13.96 -11.34 -8.73
N GLU A 690 -13.82 -12.42 -7.95
CA GLU A 690 -14.50 -13.68 -8.24
C GLU A 690 -16.03 -13.52 -8.18
N ASN A 691 -16.55 -12.77 -7.20
CA ASN A 691 -17.98 -12.69 -6.90
C ASN A 691 -18.67 -11.43 -7.45
N LEU A 692 -18.05 -10.64 -8.32
CA LEU A 692 -18.52 -9.30 -8.70
C LEU A 692 -20.00 -9.26 -9.11
N GLY A 693 -20.39 -10.10 -10.07
CA GLY A 693 -21.78 -10.19 -10.53
C GLY A 693 -22.72 -10.60 -9.41
N LEU A 694 -22.38 -11.64 -8.65
CA LEU A 694 -23.18 -12.12 -7.51
C LEU A 694 -23.42 -11.00 -6.49
N LEU A 695 -22.37 -10.27 -6.11
CA LEU A 695 -22.42 -9.17 -5.14
C LEU A 695 -23.28 -8.00 -5.63
N LEU A 696 -23.18 -7.63 -6.92
CA LEU A 696 -24.04 -6.62 -7.54
C LEU A 696 -25.51 -7.06 -7.57
N GLY A 697 -25.76 -8.35 -7.83
CA GLY A 697 -27.09 -8.94 -7.77
C GLY A 697 -27.69 -8.90 -6.37
N LEU A 698 -26.90 -9.27 -5.36
CA LEU A 698 -27.30 -9.15 -3.95
C LEU A 698 -27.58 -7.68 -3.60
N ALA A 699 -26.71 -6.74 -4.00
CA ALA A 699 -26.93 -5.31 -3.77
C ALA A 699 -28.26 -4.81 -4.37
N LEU A 700 -28.65 -5.26 -5.58
CA LEU A 700 -29.96 -4.97 -6.18
C LEU A 700 -31.13 -5.51 -5.35
N ALA A 701 -31.01 -6.73 -4.80
CA ALA A 701 -32.03 -7.28 -3.90
C ALA A 701 -32.13 -6.45 -2.60
N PHE A 702 -30.98 -6.03 -2.06
CA PHE A 702 -30.92 -5.24 -0.83
C PHE A 702 -31.44 -3.80 -1.01
N VAL A 703 -31.48 -3.24 -2.22
CA VAL A 703 -32.24 -1.99 -2.49
C VAL A 703 -33.73 -2.18 -2.18
N LYS A 704 -34.32 -3.33 -2.55
CA LYS A 704 -35.73 -3.64 -2.25
C LYS A 704 -35.93 -3.82 -0.74
N PHE A 705 -34.98 -4.48 -0.07
CA PHE A 705 -35.01 -4.66 1.39
C PHE A 705 -34.94 -3.33 2.14
N LYS A 706 -33.98 -2.46 1.81
CA LYS A 706 -33.85 -1.13 2.40
C LYS A 706 -35.10 -0.28 2.20
N SER A 707 -35.68 -0.33 1.00
CA SER A 707 -36.95 0.36 0.71
C SER A 707 -38.12 -0.16 1.57
N ALA A 708 -38.16 -1.47 1.88
CA ALA A 708 -39.15 -2.03 2.79
C ALA A 708 -38.94 -1.56 4.24
N VAL A 709 -37.70 -1.59 4.73
CA VAL A 709 -37.34 -1.08 6.07
C VAL A 709 -37.70 0.40 6.21
N GLY A 710 -37.36 1.22 5.20
CA GLY A 710 -37.67 2.66 5.21
C GLY A 710 -39.16 2.97 5.27
N ARG A 711 -40.01 2.10 4.70
CA ARG A 711 -41.48 2.21 4.74
C ARG A 711 -42.10 1.64 6.01
N THR A 712 -41.35 0.97 6.89
CA THR A 712 -41.91 0.40 8.12
C THR A 712 -42.29 1.51 9.11
N PRO A 713 -43.56 1.58 9.54
CA PRO A 713 -44.01 2.61 10.46
C PRO A 713 -43.26 2.57 11.81
N GLY A 714 -42.68 3.71 12.18
CA GLY A 714 -42.06 3.90 13.48
C GLY A 714 -40.73 3.16 13.71
N LEU A 715 -40.04 2.73 12.65
CA LEU A 715 -38.65 2.24 12.73
C LEU A 715 -37.60 3.32 12.45
N LEU A 716 -37.94 4.34 11.67
CA LEU A 716 -37.04 5.44 11.31
C LEU A 716 -37.76 6.78 11.46
N GLY A 717 -37.05 7.77 11.97
CA GLY A 717 -37.45 9.18 12.02
C GLY A 717 -37.57 9.81 10.63
N PRO A 718 -38.25 10.97 10.51
CA PRO A 718 -38.49 11.63 9.22
C PRO A 718 -37.21 11.99 8.47
N GLU A 719 -36.20 12.52 9.17
CA GLU A 719 -34.92 12.92 8.57
C GLU A 719 -34.11 11.72 8.07
N THR A 720 -34.00 10.67 8.89
CA THR A 720 -33.32 9.43 8.51
C THR A 720 -34.00 8.74 7.34
N ARG A 721 -35.34 8.74 7.30
CA ARG A 721 -36.09 8.20 6.15
C ARG A 721 -35.82 9.00 4.88
N LEU A 722 -35.82 10.33 4.94
CA LEU A 722 -35.51 11.19 3.80
C LEU A 722 -34.08 10.92 3.28
N ALA A 723 -33.11 10.81 4.19
CA ALA A 723 -31.73 10.47 3.84
C ALA A 723 -31.65 9.09 3.18
N LEU A 724 -32.32 8.07 3.74
CA LEU A 724 -32.37 6.73 3.17
C LEU A 724 -32.98 6.72 1.76
N ASP A 725 -34.08 7.45 1.54
CA ASP A 725 -34.70 7.55 0.22
C ASP A 725 -33.76 8.19 -0.81
N ALA A 726 -33.00 9.22 -0.42
CA ALA A 726 -31.98 9.84 -1.27
C ALA A 726 -30.82 8.88 -1.61
N ILE A 727 -30.37 8.08 -0.63
CA ILE A 727 -29.38 7.02 -0.84
C ILE A 727 -29.91 6.00 -1.84
N LEU A 728 -31.12 5.46 -1.62
CA LEU A 728 -31.71 4.42 -2.46
C LEU A 728 -31.90 4.86 -3.91
N ALA A 729 -32.27 6.13 -4.14
CA ALA A 729 -32.38 6.68 -5.48
C ALA A 729 -31.04 6.64 -6.23
N ARG A 730 -29.94 7.00 -5.56
CA ARG A 730 -28.58 6.95 -6.15
C ARG A 730 -28.10 5.52 -6.35
N GLU A 731 -28.30 4.64 -5.38
CA GLU A 731 -27.90 3.23 -5.50
C GLU A 731 -28.59 2.52 -6.65
N LYS A 732 -29.91 2.74 -6.82
CA LYS A 732 -30.67 2.14 -7.92
C LYS A 732 -30.10 2.56 -9.27
N MET A 733 -29.88 3.86 -9.46
CA MET A 733 -29.30 4.41 -10.70
C MET A 733 -27.91 3.82 -10.96
N SER A 734 -27.04 3.77 -9.96
CA SER A 734 -25.70 3.21 -10.10
C SER A 734 -25.70 1.72 -10.44
N LEU A 735 -26.56 0.91 -9.81
CA LEU A 735 -26.66 -0.52 -10.09
C LEU A 735 -27.25 -0.82 -11.46
N GLU A 736 -28.17 0.01 -11.96
CA GLU A 736 -28.69 -0.10 -13.33
C GLU A 736 -27.56 0.11 -14.35
N VAL A 737 -26.73 1.15 -14.16
CA VAL A 737 -25.52 1.36 -14.99
C VAL A 737 -24.56 0.17 -14.88
N CYS A 738 -24.32 -0.37 -13.68
CA CYS A 738 -23.47 -1.55 -13.51
C CYS A 738 -24.00 -2.76 -14.29
N ALA A 739 -25.31 -2.99 -14.29
CA ALA A 739 -25.93 -4.09 -15.02
C ALA A 739 -25.82 -3.90 -16.54
N GLU A 740 -25.95 -2.68 -17.04
CA GLU A 740 -25.76 -2.33 -18.45
C GLU A 740 -24.31 -2.55 -18.89
N GLU A 741 -23.34 -2.06 -18.11
CA GLU A 741 -21.91 -2.24 -18.36
C GLU A 741 -21.52 -3.73 -18.38
N LEU A 742 -21.97 -4.52 -17.40
CA LEU A 742 -21.72 -5.96 -17.39
C LEU A 742 -22.38 -6.67 -18.56
N ARG A 743 -23.61 -6.31 -18.94
CA ARG A 743 -24.27 -6.89 -20.11
C ARG A 743 -23.46 -6.67 -21.39
N ALA A 744 -22.84 -5.50 -21.52
CA ALA A 744 -22.05 -5.14 -22.69
C ALA A 744 -20.66 -5.79 -22.70
N THR A 745 -20.02 -5.97 -21.54
CA THR A 745 -18.60 -6.33 -21.44
C THR A 745 -18.32 -7.74 -20.91
N ASP A 746 -19.17 -8.28 -20.03
CA ASP A 746 -18.98 -9.59 -19.39
C ASP A 746 -20.32 -10.30 -19.15
N GLY A 747 -20.78 -11.04 -20.16
CA GLY A 747 -22.03 -11.80 -20.09
C GLY A 747 -22.05 -12.90 -19.02
N ALA A 748 -20.89 -13.36 -18.52
CA ALA A 748 -20.83 -14.33 -17.44
C ALA A 748 -21.12 -13.67 -16.08
N GLN A 749 -20.47 -12.53 -15.81
CA GLN A 749 -20.75 -11.73 -14.61
C GLN A 749 -22.17 -11.16 -14.63
N TYR A 750 -22.70 -10.77 -15.80
CA TYR A 750 -24.11 -10.36 -15.92
C TYR A 750 -25.09 -11.48 -15.51
N ARG A 751 -24.85 -12.74 -15.93
CA ARG A 751 -25.67 -13.89 -15.47
C ARG A 751 -25.54 -14.12 -13.97
N ASN A 752 -24.34 -13.95 -13.41
CA ASN A 752 -24.13 -14.02 -11.96
C ASN A 752 -24.87 -12.91 -11.21
N LEU A 753 -25.01 -11.72 -11.81
CA LEU A 753 -25.84 -10.63 -11.28
C LEU A 753 -27.32 -10.99 -11.24
N GLU A 754 -27.88 -11.51 -12.34
CA GLU A 754 -29.28 -11.97 -12.34
C GLU A 754 -29.51 -13.08 -11.31
N ARG A 755 -28.55 -14.02 -11.18
CA ARG A 755 -28.58 -15.07 -10.16
C ARG A 755 -28.52 -14.49 -8.75
N GLY A 756 -27.58 -13.59 -8.47
CA GLY A 756 -27.43 -12.95 -7.17
C GLY A 756 -28.67 -12.18 -6.74
N PHE A 757 -29.35 -11.53 -7.69
CA PHE A 757 -30.63 -10.87 -7.42
C PHE A 757 -31.71 -11.86 -6.98
N ARG A 758 -31.91 -12.96 -7.73
CA ARG A 758 -32.91 -13.98 -7.40
C ARG A 758 -32.61 -14.65 -6.05
N LEU A 759 -31.34 -14.98 -5.80
CA LEU A 759 -30.88 -15.54 -4.52
C LEU A 759 -31.15 -14.57 -3.38
N GLY A 760 -30.74 -13.31 -3.51
CA GLY A 760 -30.96 -12.29 -2.50
C GLY A 760 -32.45 -12.10 -2.18
N MET A 761 -33.30 -11.99 -3.20
CA MET A 761 -34.75 -11.84 -3.02
C MET A 761 -35.37 -13.04 -2.29
N GLY A 762 -35.02 -14.27 -2.70
CA GLY A 762 -35.49 -15.49 -2.06
C GLY A 762 -35.04 -15.59 -0.60
N ALA A 763 -33.76 -15.32 -0.35
CA ALA A 763 -33.18 -15.40 0.99
C ALA A 763 -33.72 -14.31 1.93
N ILE A 764 -33.94 -13.08 1.45
CA ILE A 764 -34.60 -12.02 2.24
C ILE A 764 -36.03 -12.43 2.59
N GLN A 765 -36.78 -13.01 1.64
CA GLN A 765 -38.14 -13.50 1.88
C GLN A 765 -38.16 -14.57 2.96
N GLU A 766 -37.22 -15.53 2.91
CA GLU A 766 -37.08 -16.59 3.89
C GLU A 766 -36.70 -16.05 5.27
N CYS A 767 -35.70 -15.16 5.34
CA CYS A 767 -35.14 -14.68 6.60
C CYS A 767 -36.08 -13.73 7.35
N VAL A 768 -36.91 -12.95 6.65
CA VAL A 768 -37.63 -11.83 7.26
C VAL A 768 -39.15 -11.97 7.18
N TYR A 769 -39.68 -12.79 6.27
CA TYR A 769 -41.11 -12.80 5.94
C TYR A 769 -41.78 -14.18 5.95
N LEU A 770 -41.05 -15.27 6.14
CA LEU A 770 -41.63 -16.60 6.40
C LEU A 770 -41.79 -16.81 7.91
N ASN A 771 -42.96 -17.30 8.33
CA ASN A 771 -43.22 -17.70 9.71
C ASN A 771 -42.69 -19.12 9.95
N GLU A 772 -42.02 -19.37 11.08
CA GLU A 772 -41.72 -20.72 11.58
C GLU A 772 -42.98 -21.44 12.12
N GLU A 773 -44.07 -21.51 11.35
CA GLU A 773 -45.32 -22.17 11.77
C GLU A 773 -45.45 -23.64 11.34
N THR A 774 -44.38 -24.28 10.84
CA THR A 774 -44.45 -25.66 10.32
C THR A 774 -43.72 -26.74 11.14
N THR A 775 -43.41 -26.52 12.42
CA THR A 775 -42.77 -27.55 13.29
C THR A 775 -43.55 -27.92 14.56
N THR A 776 -44.86 -27.66 14.61
CA THR A 776 -45.75 -28.23 15.64
C THR A 776 -46.93 -28.99 15.02
N SER A 777 -46.64 -30.03 14.24
CA SER A 777 -47.65 -30.98 13.74
C SER A 777 -47.05 -32.37 13.50
N SER A 778 -46.38 -32.95 14.49
CA SER A 778 -46.13 -34.41 14.52
C SER A 778 -45.77 -34.90 15.92
N SER A 779 -46.65 -34.71 16.90
CA SER A 779 -46.56 -35.44 18.17
C SER A 779 -47.94 -35.62 18.83
N LYS A 780 -48.93 -36.09 18.06
CA LYS A 780 -50.10 -36.77 18.63
C LYS A 780 -50.39 -38.03 17.84
N GLY A 781 -50.03 -39.16 18.42
CA GLY A 781 -50.43 -40.47 17.89
C GLY A 781 -49.53 -41.60 18.36
N SER A 782 -49.73 -42.08 19.58
CA SER A 782 -50.18 -43.45 19.87
C SER A 782 -49.75 -43.84 21.29
N VAL A 783 -50.71 -43.76 22.22
CA VAL A 783 -50.63 -44.47 23.50
C VAL A 783 -51.07 -45.90 23.21
N VAL A 784 -50.13 -46.83 23.22
CA VAL A 784 -50.42 -48.27 23.28
C VAL A 784 -50.10 -48.73 24.70
N THR A 785 -51.16 -49.04 25.43
CA THR A 785 -51.16 -49.78 26.68
C THR A 785 -50.73 -51.23 26.41
N ALA A 786 -49.76 -51.74 27.15
CA ALA A 786 -49.53 -53.17 27.28
C ALA A 786 -49.27 -53.50 28.76
N ASP A 787 -50.26 -54.16 29.37
CA ASP A 787 -50.14 -54.91 30.61
C ASP A 787 -49.11 -56.05 30.46
N GLY A 788 -48.47 -56.41 31.58
CA GLY A 788 -47.44 -57.46 31.70
C GLY A 788 -47.96 -58.91 31.57
N PRO A 789 -47.24 -59.94 32.08
CA PRO A 789 -46.12 -59.94 33.03
C PRO A 789 -44.74 -60.27 32.44
#